data_AF-A0AAW5VBY7-F1
#
_entry.id   AF-A0AAW5VBY7-F1
#
_cell.length_a   1.000
_cell.length_b   1.000
_cell.length_c   1.000
_cell.angle_alpha   90.00
_cell.angle_beta   90.00
_cell.angle_gamma   90.00
#
_symmetry.space_group_name_H-M   'P 1'
#
loop_
_entity.id
_entity.type
_entity.pdbx_description
1 polymer ?
#
loop_
_entity_poly.entity_id
_entity_poly.type
_entity_poly.pdbx_seq_one_letter_code
_entity_poly.pdbx_strand_id
1 'polypeptide(L)'
;MKQFLLIFIVFGVSCTSQNQSPFYFYDDSLGEVPEFFFEYGTKDSSLNLPDSNELFHYENGIFCVYSIPISLYKLELGAKFRICSKLNEERSKRWKTGFSLLKNQKSEYQTFFEFGKGWNLSFSTLGKWKEKRKEMDPIIEWKEQVFSTGLVTYQSFAIPHPIFLQKSNSECEVVYRSYSLSNSENQTPTIDFEFPCPPVEKVLDLVLSQNQNWITSCEIGSPNISELFRHSESDYLRYLEWENTKDKVICPYAETLEREKDGVTITFQSEDFQKRSRVMLPHGILLLSDNPKFQGILIPKQFLSQLGTTETIRFGESVLYDASFDFKQGEEYFAKQWRTTSCRDQKKLWETEGYFCGNPGLPNYLEENSISNTIPKCFPSQIHLTEFYPGNETDSNFPFPAYFEFRNEGTTCDLSSLNWILNGNVYPFSAKEEILNQNGIFLMTKERWLGWNLLEREKPFTIPKQMFQIPPFLIQSRLSEESISVEFDPNRFHLLRKGNQNRFSIIVQEKEVPHPRIQSDPRLLSYGFQLSPGVHETNQINFIGSSLLELAQNPYPFFDFGFIEGEEGIGSFQSSEKKDYFYWKPSGTKIVTFGYEPNLCNGENIYHLPSGFFGESFKSLSYVEKITSNNRLIIWSDALIKEKSYDNTRSLHPEFAPILFSSSMVSSFPCPGLWRSPGVEKISSLEIVKLRDQVGYLANSPLGNVGSFLFGNQRQKLPIPILPLSDLQFNLDLTNVFSGHSEEQMYSYFSHPNLIKPIGFLEKKGPIQIEAIYPNPFLSQNEWVYVCNRSGNSEDLSSYLIEDETSTDDLVSYQSRFPNGTPTGKNGKGFITNDTVLPPSKCAWIVDPDGKDWYLPIFHSESDRLITVVTTQTIGNGISSGEFLQLRKKSNGVSILISSFGHKESASNFRKTTSTGEYLWLKTNAEGTTPDDFEVYREEN
;
A
#
# COMPACT_ATOMS: atom_id res chain seq x y z
N MET A 1 70.33 85.19 1.52
CA MET A 1 69.02 85.76 1.13
C MET A 1 68.05 84.59 1.00
N LYS A 2 67.05 84.46 1.89
CA LYS A 2 65.67 84.99 1.74
C LYS A 2 64.99 84.41 0.49
N GLN A 3 63.74 83.95 0.45
CA GLN A 3 62.58 83.83 1.36
C GLN A 3 61.58 83.00 0.51
N PHE A 4 60.96 81.93 0.99
CA PHE A 4 59.65 81.88 1.69
C PHE A 4 58.40 82.10 0.81
N LEU A 5 57.35 81.37 1.24
CA LEU A 5 55.90 81.50 1.02
C LEU A 5 55.33 80.89 -0.27
N LEU A 6 54.54 79.80 -0.26
CA LEU A 6 53.41 79.34 0.60
C LEU A 6 52.16 80.21 0.37
N ILE A 7 51.12 79.64 -0.25
CA ILE A 7 49.71 80.00 -0.01
C ILE A 7 48.89 78.70 0.01
N PHE A 8 48.33 78.46 1.20
CA PHE A 8 47.21 77.59 1.52
C PHE A 8 45.90 78.30 1.13
N ILE A 9 44.89 77.55 0.66
CA ILE A 9 43.49 77.87 1.00
C ILE A 9 42.80 76.59 1.46
N VAL A 10 42.31 76.67 2.69
CA VAL A 10 41.48 75.71 3.43
C VAL A 10 40.01 75.94 3.05
N PHE A 11 39.25 74.88 2.84
CA PHE A 11 37.85 74.83 3.26
C PHE A 11 37.59 73.50 3.96
N GLY A 12 37.25 73.60 5.24
CA GLY A 12 36.94 72.47 6.10
C GLY A 12 35.52 71.97 5.90
N VAL A 13 35.37 70.66 5.84
CA VAL A 13 34.20 69.92 6.30
C VAL A 13 34.73 68.77 7.15
N SER A 14 34.32 68.76 8.41
CA SER A 14 34.63 67.76 9.43
C SER A 14 33.80 66.48 9.18
N CYS A 15 34.43 65.31 9.18
CA CYS A 15 34.01 64.13 9.99
C CYS A 15 34.97 62.94 9.77
N THR A 16 35.83 62.73 10.77
CA THR A 16 36.42 61.46 11.25
C THR A 16 36.52 60.26 10.29
N SER A 17 37.64 60.15 9.57
CA SER A 17 38.19 58.85 9.16
C SER A 17 39.23 58.42 10.18
N GLN A 18 38.92 57.40 10.99
CA GLN A 18 39.89 56.79 11.89
C GLN A 18 41.03 56.14 11.08
N ASN A 19 42.23 56.67 11.30
CA ASN A 19 43.55 56.02 11.19
C ASN A 19 43.70 54.84 10.21
N GLN A 20 44.01 55.15 8.96
CA GLN A 20 44.93 54.31 8.18
C GLN A 20 46.00 55.21 7.56
N SER A 21 47.21 55.12 8.12
CA SER A 21 48.44 55.67 7.53
C SER A 21 48.73 54.92 6.23
N PRO A 22 49.13 55.60 5.12
CA PRO A 22 49.54 54.95 3.88
C PRO A 22 50.93 54.29 3.96
N PHE A 23 51.60 54.39 5.10
CA PHE A 23 52.83 53.66 5.42
C PHE A 23 52.49 52.60 6.48
N TYR A 24 52.37 51.35 6.05
CA TYR A 24 52.35 50.17 6.92
C TYR A 24 53.76 49.96 7.47
N PHE A 25 53.96 50.23 8.76
CA PHE A 25 55.16 49.81 9.47
C PHE A 25 55.03 48.34 9.87
N TYR A 26 56.06 47.55 9.59
CA TYR A 26 56.18 46.12 9.89
C TYR A 26 55.87 45.81 11.36
N ASP A 27 55.16 44.72 11.62
CA ASP A 27 55.28 44.06 12.90
C ASP A 27 56.54 43.18 12.86
N ASP A 28 57.69 43.79 13.20
CA ASP A 28 59.01 43.12 13.27
C ASP A 28 59.11 42.13 14.46
N SER A 29 58.00 41.81 15.14
CA SER A 29 57.96 40.95 16.32
C SER A 29 58.12 39.45 16.01
N LEU A 30 57.74 38.98 14.81
CA LEU A 30 57.76 37.57 14.43
C LEU A 30 59.05 37.16 13.68
N GLY A 31 59.75 36.17 14.22
CA GLY A 31 61.01 35.63 13.68
C GLY A 31 60.88 34.34 12.85
N GLU A 32 62.02 33.73 12.52
CA GLU A 32 62.10 32.40 11.85
C GLU A 32 61.80 31.22 12.79
N VAL A 33 61.72 31.47 14.10
CA VAL A 33 61.32 30.48 15.11
C VAL A 33 59.78 30.52 15.21
N PRO A 34 59.08 29.39 15.07
CA PRO A 34 57.62 29.34 15.16
C PRO A 34 57.12 29.81 16.51
N GLU A 35 56.09 30.64 16.50
CA GLU A 35 55.40 31.13 17.69
C GLU A 35 53.99 30.53 17.76
N PHE A 36 53.59 30.10 18.95
CA PHE A 36 52.31 29.44 19.22
C PHE A 36 51.34 30.42 19.88
N PHE A 37 50.22 30.65 19.21
CA PHE A 37 49.13 31.51 19.68
C PHE A 37 47.93 30.64 20.04
N PHE A 38 47.52 30.68 21.31
CA PHE A 38 46.39 29.92 21.83
C PHE A 38 45.24 30.84 22.22
N GLU A 39 44.02 30.43 21.88
CA GLU A 39 42.79 31.16 22.18
C GLU A 39 41.76 30.20 22.77
N TYR A 40 40.98 30.72 23.73
CA TYR A 40 39.92 29.97 24.41
C TYR A 40 38.85 30.91 24.95
N GLY A 41 37.59 30.66 24.61
CA GLY A 41 36.45 31.46 25.07
C GLY A 41 36.20 32.77 24.33
N THR A 42 37.00 33.09 23.31
CA THR A 42 36.87 34.32 22.52
C THR A 42 36.68 34.03 21.03
N LYS A 43 35.65 34.62 20.42
CA LYS A 43 35.55 34.71 18.95
C LYS A 43 36.50 35.81 18.50
N ASP A 44 37.54 35.47 17.76
CA ASP A 44 38.50 36.47 17.30
C ASP A 44 37.96 37.18 16.06
N SER A 45 37.42 38.38 16.29
CA SER A 45 36.91 39.28 15.26
C SER A 45 37.97 40.26 14.75
N SER A 46 39.19 40.24 15.32
CA SER A 46 40.24 41.20 15.02
C SER A 46 41.15 40.78 13.86
N LEU A 47 41.17 39.49 13.53
CA LEU A 47 41.97 38.94 12.43
C LEU A 47 41.23 39.01 11.09
N ASN A 48 41.77 39.81 10.18
CA ASN A 48 41.23 39.98 8.83
C ASN A 48 41.62 38.79 7.92
N LEU A 49 41.10 37.61 8.23
CA LEU A 49 41.44 36.36 7.54
C LEU A 49 40.50 36.11 6.34
N PRO A 50 40.96 35.42 5.29
CA PRO A 50 40.07 34.95 4.23
C PRO A 50 39.04 33.96 4.79
N ASP A 51 37.89 33.86 4.15
CA ASP A 51 36.99 32.74 4.40
C ASP A 51 37.44 31.55 3.54
N SER A 52 38.13 30.59 4.16
CA SER A 52 38.82 29.50 3.47
C SER A 52 38.72 28.19 4.25
N ASN A 53 38.57 27.08 3.54
CA ASN A 53 38.63 25.72 4.10
C ASN A 53 40.08 25.20 4.23
N GLU A 54 41.10 26.03 4.01
CA GLU A 54 42.50 25.67 4.24
C GLU A 54 42.88 25.76 5.72
N LEU A 55 43.90 24.96 6.10
CA LEU A 55 44.51 24.97 7.43
C LEU A 55 45.64 25.98 7.57
N PHE A 56 45.98 26.71 6.50
CA PHE A 56 47.13 27.63 6.52
C PHE A 56 46.83 28.91 5.75
N HIS A 57 47.50 29.99 6.17
CA HIS A 57 47.46 31.29 5.51
C HIS A 57 48.88 31.82 5.33
N TYR A 58 49.17 32.39 4.17
CA TYR A 58 50.45 33.04 3.89
C TYR A 58 50.20 34.45 3.39
N GLU A 59 50.69 35.42 4.13
CA GLU A 59 50.56 36.83 3.78
C GLU A 59 51.77 37.61 4.29
N ASN A 60 52.30 38.50 3.44
CA ASN A 60 53.39 39.42 3.79
C ASN A 60 54.63 38.75 4.43
N GLY A 61 54.98 37.52 4.01
CA GLY A 61 56.17 36.80 4.51
C GLY A 61 55.95 36.01 5.80
N ILE A 62 54.74 36.00 6.35
CA ILE A 62 54.35 35.22 7.53
C ILE A 62 53.48 34.04 7.07
N PHE A 63 53.83 32.84 7.53
CA PHE A 63 53.05 31.64 7.31
C PHE A 63 52.45 31.18 8.63
N CYS A 64 51.13 31.05 8.69
CA CYS A 64 50.42 30.55 9.85
C CYS A 64 49.71 29.25 9.52
N VAL A 65 49.82 28.26 10.41
CA VAL A 65 49.04 27.01 10.39
C VAL A 65 48.04 27.03 11.54
N TYR A 66 46.77 26.77 11.25
CA TYR A 66 45.65 26.82 12.17
C TYR A 66 45.25 25.42 12.63
N SER A 67 44.73 25.31 13.85
CA SER A 67 44.28 24.04 14.42
C SER A 67 43.07 23.44 13.70
N ILE A 68 42.25 24.25 13.04
CA ILE A 68 41.08 23.84 12.24
C ILE A 68 40.98 24.77 11.02
N PRO A 69 40.19 24.41 9.98
CA PRO A 69 40.04 25.24 8.79
C PRO A 69 39.70 26.69 9.14
N ILE A 70 40.29 27.65 8.43
CA ILE A 70 40.20 29.08 8.77
C ILE A 70 38.73 29.57 8.88
N SER A 71 37.85 29.08 8.01
CA SER A 71 36.41 29.37 8.04
C SER A 71 35.72 28.92 9.33
N LEU A 72 36.20 27.85 9.98
CA LEU A 72 35.73 27.36 11.27
C LEU A 72 36.49 28.00 12.45
N TYR A 73 37.77 28.31 12.30
CA TYR A 73 38.61 28.93 13.33
C TYR A 73 38.00 30.22 13.89
N LYS A 74 37.38 31.04 13.03
CA LYS A 74 36.69 32.28 13.43
C LYS A 74 35.45 32.04 14.30
N LEU A 75 34.79 30.90 14.08
CA LEU A 75 33.53 30.53 14.74
C LEU A 75 33.76 29.73 16.03
N GLU A 76 34.89 29.03 16.12
CA GLU A 76 35.26 28.20 17.26
C GLU A 76 35.45 29.03 18.54
N LEU A 77 34.69 28.67 19.57
CA LEU A 77 34.73 29.25 20.92
C LEU A 77 35.61 28.46 21.90
N GLY A 78 35.82 27.18 21.62
CA GLY A 78 36.68 26.29 22.38
C GLY A 78 38.17 26.54 22.12
N ALA A 79 38.96 25.50 22.34
CA ALA A 79 40.41 25.50 22.22
C ALA A 79 40.80 25.51 20.75
N LYS A 80 41.41 26.62 20.35
CA LYS A 80 41.98 26.79 19.03
C LYS A 80 43.34 27.43 19.15
N PHE A 81 44.19 27.13 18.18
CA PHE A 81 45.52 27.72 18.14
C PHE A 81 46.00 27.88 16.72
N ARG A 82 47.01 28.72 16.57
CA ARG A 82 47.77 28.86 15.34
C ARG A 82 49.26 28.93 15.63
N ILE A 83 50.05 28.40 14.71
CA ILE A 83 51.50 28.47 14.75
C ILE A 83 51.95 29.34 13.58
N CYS A 84 52.60 30.46 13.88
CA CYS A 84 53.06 31.40 12.86
C CYS A 84 54.58 31.49 12.83
N SER A 85 55.15 31.61 11.64
CA SER A 85 56.60 31.77 11.45
C SER A 85 56.89 32.61 10.20
N LYS A 86 57.99 33.36 10.23
CA LYS A 86 58.49 34.08 9.05
C LYS A 86 59.13 33.09 8.07
N LEU A 87 58.53 32.95 6.89
CA LEU A 87 59.01 32.05 5.84
C LEU A 87 59.19 32.81 4.52
N ASN A 88 60.25 32.45 3.78
CA ASN A 88 60.39 32.89 2.40
C ASN A 88 59.36 32.19 1.49
N GLU A 89 59.13 32.75 0.29
CA GLU A 89 58.12 32.21 -0.64
C GLU A 89 58.37 30.74 -1.00
N GLU A 90 59.63 30.33 -1.18
CA GLU A 90 59.99 28.96 -1.54
C GLU A 90 59.60 27.96 -0.44
N ARG A 91 59.96 28.22 0.82
CA ARG A 91 59.57 27.39 1.96
C ARG A 91 58.07 27.38 2.16
N SER A 92 57.40 28.52 1.96
CA SER A 92 55.94 28.59 2.04
C SER A 92 55.29 27.62 1.04
N LYS A 93 55.78 27.54 -0.21
CA LYS A 93 55.27 26.60 -1.23
C LYS A 93 55.52 25.15 -0.83
N ARG A 94 56.67 24.83 -0.23
CA ARG A 94 56.98 23.48 0.26
C ARG A 94 56.08 23.06 1.42
N TRP A 95 55.82 23.96 2.37
CA TRP A 95 54.87 23.72 3.46
C TRP A 95 53.45 23.51 2.93
N LYS A 96 52.98 24.35 2.01
CA LYS A 96 51.68 24.14 1.33
C LYS A 96 51.60 22.76 0.68
N THR A 97 52.67 22.34 0.02
CA THR A 97 52.78 21.01 -0.59
C THR A 97 52.72 19.90 0.47
N GLY A 98 53.45 20.03 1.58
CA GLY A 98 53.43 19.08 2.69
C GLY A 98 52.06 18.92 3.34
N PHE A 99 51.38 20.03 3.67
CA PHE A 99 50.04 19.99 4.24
C PHE A 99 48.99 19.46 3.24
N SER A 100 49.21 19.63 1.93
CA SER A 100 48.33 19.02 0.91
C SER A 100 48.38 17.48 0.89
N LEU A 101 49.43 16.86 1.46
CA LEU A 101 49.52 15.41 1.60
C LEU A 101 48.48 14.84 2.58
N LEU A 102 47.92 15.67 3.47
CA LEU A 102 46.80 15.26 4.33
C LEU A 102 45.52 14.98 3.52
N LYS A 103 45.41 15.52 2.30
CA LYS A 103 44.26 15.36 1.39
C LYS A 103 44.52 14.34 0.26
N ASN A 104 45.77 14.21 -0.23
CA ASN A 104 46.10 13.48 -1.47
C ASN A 104 46.86 12.16 -1.23
N GLN A 105 46.21 11.01 -1.46
CA GLN A 105 46.79 9.66 -1.27
C GLN A 105 47.48 9.03 -2.49
N LYS A 106 47.69 9.76 -3.60
CA LYS A 106 47.99 9.15 -4.91
C LYS A 106 49.38 8.51 -5.13
N SER A 107 50.19 8.21 -4.10
CA SER A 107 51.43 7.45 -4.33
C SER A 107 51.96 6.70 -3.11
N GLU A 108 52.45 5.46 -3.34
CA GLU A 108 53.02 4.54 -2.35
C GLU A 108 54.28 5.04 -1.61
N TYR A 109 54.87 6.17 -2.01
CA TYR A 109 56.12 6.70 -1.42
C TYR A 109 56.11 8.24 -1.28
N GLN A 110 55.16 8.80 -0.53
CA GLN A 110 55.25 10.23 -0.16
C GLN A 110 56.11 10.37 1.09
N THR A 111 57.30 10.93 0.94
CA THR A 111 58.13 11.40 2.05
C THR A 111 58.17 12.92 2.04
N PHE A 112 57.84 13.53 3.19
CA PHE A 112 57.96 14.97 3.39
C PHE A 112 58.63 15.20 4.73
N PHE A 113 59.72 15.97 4.70
CA PHE A 113 60.50 16.37 5.85
C PHE A 113 61.11 17.74 5.60
N GLU A 114 60.85 18.68 6.49
CA GLU A 114 61.41 20.03 6.50
C GLU A 114 61.91 20.37 7.91
N PHE A 115 62.94 21.20 8.02
CA PHE A 115 63.47 21.63 9.31
C PHE A 115 64.00 23.06 9.24
N GLY A 116 64.07 23.71 10.41
CA GLY A 116 64.59 25.06 10.56
C GLY A 116 65.19 25.31 11.93
N LYS A 117 65.18 26.57 12.38
CA LYS A 117 65.76 26.97 13.67
C LYS A 117 64.87 26.47 14.82
N GLY A 118 65.19 25.29 15.35
CA GLY A 118 64.51 24.71 16.51
C GLY A 118 63.15 24.09 16.20
N TRP A 119 62.86 23.80 14.93
CA TRP A 119 61.62 23.17 14.51
C TRP A 119 61.84 22.15 13.38
N ASN A 120 60.96 21.16 13.30
CA ASN A 120 60.88 20.24 12.18
C ASN A 120 59.41 19.90 11.85
N LEU A 121 59.18 19.49 10.61
CA LEU A 121 57.87 19.15 10.07
C LEU A 121 58.03 17.88 9.26
N SER A 122 57.26 16.84 9.59
CA SER A 122 57.39 15.54 8.94
C SER A 122 56.05 14.91 8.62
N PHE A 123 55.99 14.12 7.54
CA PHE A 123 54.81 13.34 7.17
C PHE A 123 54.93 11.90 7.67
N SER A 124 53.85 11.41 8.27
CA SER A 124 53.77 10.05 8.81
C SER A 124 52.34 9.51 8.68
N THR A 125 52.10 8.38 9.33
CA THR A 125 50.75 7.80 9.53
C THR A 125 50.49 7.72 11.02
N LEU A 126 49.23 7.84 11.43
CA LEU A 126 48.86 7.84 12.83
C LEU A 126 49.33 6.59 13.59
N GLY A 127 49.35 5.42 12.95
CA GLY A 127 49.87 4.17 13.54
C GLY A 127 51.37 4.24 13.84
N LYS A 128 52.18 4.65 12.86
CA LYS A 128 53.63 4.85 13.03
C LYS A 128 53.93 5.91 14.09
N TRP A 129 53.16 7.00 14.10
CA TRP A 129 53.28 8.04 15.12
C TRP A 129 52.92 7.49 16.51
N LYS A 130 51.83 6.71 16.66
CA LYS A 130 51.45 6.04 17.92
C LYS A 130 52.52 5.06 18.40
N GLU A 131 53.18 4.34 17.50
CA GLU A 131 54.29 3.44 17.84
C GLU A 131 55.50 4.22 18.36
N LYS A 132 55.92 5.28 17.66
CA LYS A 132 56.99 6.19 18.13
C LYS A 132 56.63 6.82 19.48
N ARG A 133 55.36 7.17 19.69
CA ARG A 133 54.84 7.69 20.97
C ARG A 133 54.98 6.69 22.11
N LYS A 134 54.79 5.38 21.91
CA LYS A 134 54.89 4.38 23.00
C LYS A 134 56.25 4.35 23.68
N GLU A 135 57.28 4.85 23.01
CA GLU A 135 58.65 4.95 23.55
C GLU A 135 58.87 6.25 24.35
N MET A 136 57.87 7.14 24.44
CA MET A 136 57.95 8.47 25.07
C MET A 136 56.73 8.73 25.97
N ASP A 137 56.98 9.03 27.26
CA ASP A 137 55.93 9.55 28.14
C ASP A 137 55.92 11.09 28.04
N PRO A 138 54.91 11.72 27.40
CA PRO A 138 54.85 13.17 27.32
C PRO A 138 54.60 13.78 28.71
N ILE A 139 55.15 14.98 28.95
CA ILE A 139 54.88 15.73 30.19
C ILE A 139 53.40 16.14 30.23
N ILE A 140 52.86 16.53 29.07
CA ILE A 140 51.48 16.98 28.89
C ILE A 140 50.97 16.52 27.53
N GLU A 141 49.78 15.90 27.49
CA GLU A 141 48.99 15.64 26.28
C GLU A 141 47.62 16.27 26.42
N TRP A 142 47.29 17.21 25.53
CA TRP A 142 46.03 17.95 25.65
C TRP A 142 44.79 17.11 25.32
N LYS A 143 44.94 16.05 24.52
CA LYS A 143 43.83 15.14 24.18
C LYS A 143 43.41 14.26 25.36
N GLU A 144 44.36 13.82 26.18
CA GLU A 144 44.14 12.96 27.35
C GLU A 144 43.91 13.78 28.63
N GLN A 145 44.31 15.06 28.65
CA GLN A 145 43.97 15.98 29.71
C GLN A 145 42.52 16.44 29.57
N VAL A 146 41.55 15.57 29.84
CA VAL A 146 40.32 16.07 30.45
C VAL A 146 40.77 16.63 31.81
N PHE A 147 41.02 17.94 31.88
CA PHE A 147 41.71 18.57 33.02
C PHE A 147 41.13 18.05 34.33
N SER A 148 42.02 17.78 35.28
CA SER A 148 41.92 17.03 36.55
C SER A 148 40.70 17.27 37.46
N THR A 149 39.71 18.06 37.03
CA THR A 149 38.40 18.28 37.64
C THR A 149 37.23 17.68 36.85
N GLY A 150 37.44 17.14 35.64
CA GLY A 150 36.45 16.37 34.88
C GLY A 150 35.33 17.18 34.19
N LEU A 151 35.59 18.43 33.79
CA LEU A 151 34.51 19.40 33.52
C LEU A 151 34.82 20.38 32.36
N VAL A 152 34.94 19.91 31.11
CA VAL A 152 35.23 20.83 29.98
C VAL A 152 34.78 20.31 28.60
N THR A 153 34.07 21.15 27.83
CA THR A 153 33.99 21.04 26.36
C THR A 153 35.07 21.86 25.70
N TYR A 154 36.07 21.17 25.16
CA TYR A 154 37.17 21.83 24.46
C TYR A 154 36.82 22.45 23.12
N GLN A 155 35.64 22.17 22.54
CA GLN A 155 35.40 22.41 21.12
C GLN A 155 33.91 22.70 20.89
N SER A 156 33.63 23.62 19.98
CA SER A 156 32.29 23.88 19.46
C SER A 156 31.97 22.87 18.36
N PHE A 157 32.97 22.47 17.58
CA PHE A 157 32.84 21.50 16.51
C PHE A 157 33.39 20.14 16.92
N ALA A 158 32.66 19.06 16.67
CA ALA A 158 33.12 17.69 16.96
C ALA A 158 33.96 17.10 15.81
N ILE A 159 34.89 17.91 15.30
CA ILE A 159 35.79 17.58 14.20
C ILE A 159 37.21 17.27 14.70
N PRO A 160 38.03 16.51 13.95
CA PRO A 160 39.40 16.19 14.35
C PRO A 160 40.23 17.46 14.56
N HIS A 161 40.62 17.69 15.81
CA HIS A 161 41.60 18.70 16.17
C HIS A 161 43.00 18.06 16.25
N PRO A 162 44.06 18.81 15.91
CA PRO A 162 45.42 18.33 16.04
C PRO A 162 45.76 17.99 17.49
N ILE A 163 46.59 16.96 17.67
CA ILE A 163 47.09 16.58 18.99
C ILE A 163 48.20 17.55 19.35
N PHE A 164 48.14 18.18 20.53
CA PHE A 164 49.25 18.96 21.08
C PHE A 164 49.91 18.19 22.21
N LEU A 165 51.23 18.02 22.13
CA LEU A 165 52.07 17.32 23.10
C LEU A 165 53.22 18.20 23.57
N GLN A 166 53.54 18.13 24.86
CA GLN A 166 54.79 18.63 25.42
C GLN A 166 55.75 17.45 25.62
N LYS A 167 56.74 17.32 24.73
CA LYS A 167 57.76 16.26 24.80
C LYS A 167 58.77 16.50 25.91
N SER A 168 59.12 17.77 26.13
CA SER A 168 60.02 18.21 27.20
C SER A 168 59.67 19.63 27.66
N ASN A 169 60.36 20.15 28.67
CA ASN A 169 60.19 21.55 29.09
C ASN A 169 60.50 22.58 27.99
N SER A 170 61.19 22.17 26.92
CA SER A 170 61.61 23.04 25.82
C SER A 170 61.04 22.68 24.45
N GLU A 171 60.39 21.53 24.29
CA GLU A 171 60.01 20.99 22.97
C GLU A 171 58.58 20.46 22.96
N CYS A 172 57.79 20.96 22.02
CA CYS A 172 56.39 20.65 21.83
C CYS A 172 56.18 20.08 20.43
N GLU A 173 55.15 19.24 20.28
CA GLU A 173 54.77 18.62 19.02
C GLU A 173 53.28 18.83 18.78
N VAL A 174 52.92 19.19 17.55
CA VAL A 174 51.54 19.22 17.07
C VAL A 174 51.37 18.24 15.93
N VAL A 175 50.35 17.38 16.03
CA VAL A 175 50.06 16.32 15.06
C VAL A 175 48.75 16.62 14.34
N TYR A 176 48.86 17.12 13.12
CA TYR A 176 47.72 17.34 12.23
C TYR A 176 47.31 16.03 11.59
N ARG A 177 45.99 15.80 11.46
CA ARG A 177 45.42 14.57 10.92
C ARG A 177 44.60 14.87 9.68
N SER A 178 44.54 13.91 8.76
CA SER A 178 43.63 13.95 7.61
C SER A 178 42.16 13.89 8.03
N TYR A 179 41.28 14.55 7.26
CA TYR A 179 39.82 14.44 7.36
C TYR A 179 39.24 13.30 6.48
N SER A 180 40.08 12.39 5.99
CA SER A 180 39.64 11.22 5.20
C SER A 180 39.07 10.09 6.06
N LEU A 181 37.82 9.70 5.80
CA LEU A 181 37.17 8.60 6.49
C LEU A 181 37.40 7.23 5.83
N SER A 182 37.89 7.18 4.59
CA SER A 182 38.04 5.92 3.83
C SER A 182 39.17 4.98 4.31
N ASN A 183 40.18 5.48 5.04
CA ASN A 183 41.29 4.64 5.53
C ASN A 183 40.98 3.90 6.84
N SER A 184 41.83 2.97 7.29
CA SER A 184 41.82 2.57 8.71
C SER A 184 42.38 3.68 9.62
N GLU A 185 42.01 3.71 10.90
CA GLU A 185 42.48 4.74 11.84
C GLU A 185 44.02 4.85 11.86
N ASN A 186 44.74 3.72 11.88
CA ASN A 186 46.20 3.70 11.93
C ASN A 186 46.87 4.12 10.60
N GLN A 187 46.15 4.04 9.48
CA GLN A 187 46.62 4.50 8.17
C GLN A 187 46.26 5.96 7.88
N THR A 188 45.63 6.67 8.84
CA THR A 188 45.31 8.09 8.69
C THR A 188 46.61 8.89 8.50
N PRO A 189 46.77 9.65 7.39
CA PRO A 189 47.93 10.50 7.20
C PRO A 189 48.06 11.56 8.30
N THR A 190 49.29 11.80 8.74
CA THR A 190 49.61 12.84 9.73
C THR A 190 50.75 13.75 9.28
N ILE A 191 50.70 15.00 9.73
CA ILE A 191 51.81 15.94 9.67
C ILE A 191 52.20 16.27 11.11
N ASP A 192 53.42 15.88 11.46
CA ASP A 192 53.98 16.01 12.80
C ASP A 192 54.89 17.24 12.81
N PHE A 193 54.54 18.26 13.61
CA PHE A 193 55.23 19.54 13.69
C PHE A 193 55.86 19.70 15.08
N GLU A 194 57.18 19.56 15.17
CA GLU A 194 57.95 19.80 16.40
C GLU A 194 58.50 21.24 16.43
N PHE A 195 58.36 21.95 17.55
CA PHE A 195 58.79 23.35 17.72
C PHE A 195 59.05 23.68 19.21
N PRO A 196 59.67 24.84 19.54
CA PRO A 196 59.95 25.19 20.92
C PRO A 196 58.66 25.40 21.73
N CYS A 197 58.59 24.82 22.94
CA CYS A 197 57.37 24.92 23.75
C CYS A 197 57.07 26.35 24.20
N PRO A 198 55.80 26.80 24.09
CA PRO A 198 55.35 28.01 24.76
C PRO A 198 55.24 27.78 26.29
N PRO A 199 55.04 28.84 27.10
CA PRO A 199 54.75 28.71 28.53
C PRO A 199 53.38 28.04 28.76
N VAL A 200 53.35 26.70 28.83
CA VAL A 200 52.12 25.88 28.88
C VAL A 200 51.27 26.17 30.13
N GLU A 201 51.89 26.57 31.24
CA GLU A 201 51.19 26.95 32.49
C GLU A 201 50.14 28.05 32.27
N LYS A 202 50.45 29.07 31.46
CA LYS A 202 49.52 30.17 31.16
C LYS A 202 48.30 29.70 30.37
N VAL A 203 48.51 28.72 29.49
CA VAL A 203 47.41 28.12 28.71
C VAL A 203 46.50 27.32 29.64
N LEU A 204 47.08 26.51 30.54
CA LEU A 204 46.32 25.75 31.52
C LEU A 204 45.46 26.66 32.41
N ASP A 205 46.05 27.74 32.93
CA ASP A 205 45.34 28.71 33.77
C ASP A 205 44.17 29.38 33.04
N LEU A 206 44.38 29.78 31.77
CA LEU A 206 43.33 30.35 30.93
C LEU A 206 42.16 29.38 30.77
N VAL A 207 42.46 28.12 30.44
CA VAL A 207 41.42 27.13 30.20
C VAL A 207 40.68 26.80 31.50
N LEU A 208 41.37 26.55 32.61
CA LEU A 208 40.75 26.29 33.91
C LEU A 208 39.84 27.44 34.36
N SER A 209 40.31 28.69 34.24
CA SER A 209 39.55 29.88 34.61
C SER A 209 38.28 30.02 33.75
N GLN A 210 38.40 29.84 32.44
CA GLN A 210 37.28 29.98 31.51
C GLN A 210 36.25 28.86 31.67
N ASN A 211 36.68 27.62 31.95
CA ASN A 211 35.76 26.51 32.20
C ASN A 211 34.96 26.71 33.47
N GLN A 212 35.62 27.15 34.54
CA GLN A 212 34.94 27.49 35.78
C GLN A 212 33.88 28.58 35.53
N ASN A 213 34.20 29.58 34.71
CA ASN A 213 33.26 30.62 34.31
C ASN A 213 32.07 30.06 33.52
N TRP A 214 32.30 29.15 32.56
CA TRP A 214 31.20 28.50 31.82
C TRP A 214 30.30 27.64 32.72
N ILE A 215 30.86 26.90 33.67
CA ILE A 215 30.08 26.05 34.59
C ILE A 215 29.26 26.91 35.55
N THR A 216 29.78 28.03 36.03
CA THR A 216 29.05 28.91 36.95
C THR A 216 27.98 29.75 36.24
N SER A 217 28.11 29.98 34.93
CA SER A 217 27.20 30.83 34.15
C SER A 217 26.29 30.08 33.18
N CYS A 218 26.45 28.75 33.03
CA CYS A 218 25.64 27.97 32.10
C CYS A 218 24.17 27.94 32.52
N GLU A 219 23.29 27.92 31.52
CA GLU A 219 21.86 27.71 31.74
C GLU A 219 21.56 26.21 31.81
N ILE A 220 20.82 25.78 32.84
CA ILE A 220 20.30 24.41 32.89
C ILE A 220 19.34 24.21 31.72
N GLY A 221 19.62 23.22 30.87
CA GLY A 221 18.80 22.91 29.72
C GLY A 221 19.36 21.76 28.90
N SER A 222 18.50 21.09 28.15
CA SER A 222 18.90 19.99 27.29
C SER A 222 19.26 20.46 25.88
N PRO A 223 20.21 19.78 25.20
CA PRO A 223 20.52 20.04 23.81
C PRO A 223 19.46 19.41 22.91
N ASN A 224 19.45 19.83 21.65
CA ASN A 224 18.53 19.28 20.65
C ASN A 224 19.28 18.26 19.79
N ILE A 225 18.63 17.17 19.44
CA ILE A 225 19.14 16.28 18.41
C ILE A 225 19.22 17.04 17.07
N SER A 226 20.37 17.00 16.43
CA SER A 226 20.62 17.68 15.15
C SER A 226 20.63 16.70 13.99
N GLU A 227 21.25 15.53 14.19
CA GLU A 227 21.51 14.57 13.13
C GLU A 227 21.67 13.15 13.64
N LEU A 228 21.21 12.17 12.87
CA LEU A 228 21.47 10.75 13.12
C LEU A 228 21.74 10.00 11.82
N PHE A 229 22.62 9.00 11.89
CA PHE A 229 22.96 8.17 10.75
C PHE A 229 23.34 6.74 11.18
N ARG A 230 22.94 5.77 10.36
CA ARG A 230 23.29 4.36 10.58
C ARG A 230 23.47 3.60 9.28
N HIS A 231 24.72 3.33 8.89
CA HIS A 231 25.01 2.36 7.84
C HIS A 231 26.40 1.73 7.96
N SER A 232 26.52 0.40 7.90
CA SER A 232 27.82 -0.29 8.06
C SER A 232 28.74 -0.26 6.84
N GLU A 233 28.18 -0.08 5.64
CA GLU A 233 28.95 0.00 4.39
C GLU A 233 29.43 1.43 4.09
N SER A 234 28.96 2.42 4.84
CA SER A 234 29.38 3.81 4.67
C SER A 234 30.61 4.10 5.53
N ASP A 235 31.54 4.91 5.01
CA ASP A 235 32.72 5.40 5.75
C ASP A 235 32.35 6.16 7.03
N TYR A 236 31.14 6.73 7.08
CA TYR A 236 30.60 7.44 8.23
C TYR A 236 30.13 6.50 9.36
N LEU A 237 29.93 5.21 9.07
CA LEU A 237 29.44 4.20 9.99
C LEU A 237 28.14 4.61 10.70
N ARG A 238 28.18 4.79 12.02
CA ARG A 238 27.01 5.15 12.83
C ARG A 238 27.35 6.30 13.75
N TYR A 239 26.43 7.25 13.85
CA TYR A 239 26.55 8.32 14.82
C TYR A 239 25.19 8.92 15.19
N LEU A 240 25.23 9.64 16.30
CA LEU A 240 24.13 10.38 16.88
C LEU A 240 24.66 11.72 17.35
N GLU A 241 24.00 12.80 16.95
CA GLU A 241 24.49 14.15 17.14
C GLU A 241 23.47 15.04 17.85
N TRP A 242 23.97 15.83 18.79
CA TRP A 242 23.23 16.90 19.45
C TRP A 242 23.89 18.25 19.22
N GLU A 243 23.07 19.28 19.10
CA GLU A 243 23.44 20.68 18.96
C GLU A 243 22.88 21.49 20.13
N ASN A 244 23.71 22.39 20.68
CA ASN A 244 23.21 23.48 21.50
C ASN A 244 22.74 24.62 20.58
N THR A 245 21.46 24.71 20.30
CA THR A 245 20.92 25.73 19.38
C THR A 245 20.86 27.15 19.96
N LYS A 246 21.34 27.38 21.20
CA LYS A 246 21.27 28.67 21.90
C LYS A 246 22.58 29.45 21.73
N ASP A 247 22.50 30.77 21.82
CA ASP A 247 23.66 31.69 21.86
C ASP A 247 24.42 31.68 23.20
N LYS A 248 23.97 30.88 24.16
CA LYS A 248 24.53 30.77 25.51
C LYS A 248 25.03 29.36 25.78
N VAL A 249 25.97 29.26 26.72
CA VAL A 249 26.44 27.97 27.24
C VAL A 249 25.28 27.29 27.98
N ILE A 250 25.04 26.01 27.69
CA ILE A 250 24.06 25.19 28.41
C ILE A 250 24.76 24.12 29.25
N CYS A 251 24.09 23.68 30.31
CA CYS A 251 24.50 22.53 31.11
C CYS A 251 23.44 21.43 31.05
N PRO A 252 23.60 20.46 30.13
CA PRO A 252 22.76 19.26 30.09
C PRO A 252 23.00 18.45 31.36
N TYR A 253 21.95 18.22 32.15
CA TYR A 253 22.03 17.34 33.31
C TYR A 253 21.58 15.93 32.91
N ALA A 254 22.52 15.05 32.61
CA ALA A 254 22.24 13.63 32.38
C ALA A 254 23.46 12.76 32.73
N GLU A 255 23.24 11.75 33.56
CA GLU A 255 24.29 10.77 33.89
C GLU A 255 24.45 9.69 32.83
N THR A 256 23.37 9.43 32.08
CA THR A 256 23.32 8.39 31.04
C THR A 256 22.57 8.89 29.80
N LEU A 257 22.83 8.22 28.68
CA LEU A 257 22.01 8.29 27.47
C LEU A 257 21.12 7.05 27.43
N GLU A 258 19.81 7.23 27.26
CA GLU A 258 18.86 6.13 27.26
C GLU A 258 18.26 5.89 25.88
N ARG A 259 18.03 4.63 25.53
CA ARG A 259 17.33 4.21 24.32
C ARG A 259 16.29 3.16 24.67
N GLU A 260 15.05 3.42 24.33
CA GLU A 260 13.90 2.56 24.63
C GLU A 260 13.24 2.07 23.33
N LYS A 261 13.11 0.75 23.21
CA LYS A 261 12.41 0.09 22.09
C LYS A 261 11.63 -1.10 22.60
N ASP A 262 10.36 -1.21 22.22
CA ASP A 262 9.47 -2.32 22.62
C ASP A 262 9.44 -2.57 24.14
N GLY A 263 9.53 -1.50 24.94
CA GLY A 263 9.58 -1.55 26.40
C GLY A 263 10.94 -1.97 27.00
N VAL A 264 11.96 -2.18 26.18
CA VAL A 264 13.33 -2.48 26.62
C VAL A 264 14.18 -1.22 26.57
N THR A 265 14.67 -0.79 27.73
CA THR A 265 15.58 0.35 27.88
C THR A 265 17.03 -0.10 27.97
N ILE A 266 17.88 0.45 27.11
CA ILE A 266 19.34 0.33 27.16
C ILE A 266 19.93 1.68 27.54
N THR A 267 20.84 1.68 28.51
CA THR A 267 21.55 2.88 28.95
C THR A 267 23.00 2.84 28.50
N PHE A 268 23.54 4.00 28.14
CA PHE A 268 24.96 4.22 27.86
C PHE A 268 25.53 5.24 28.84
N GLN A 269 26.68 4.89 29.40
CA GLN A 269 27.46 5.75 30.28
C GLN A 269 28.93 5.46 30.03
N SER A 270 29.74 6.52 30.02
CA SER A 270 31.20 6.43 30.01
C SER A 270 31.77 7.65 30.72
N GLU A 271 33.03 7.56 31.14
CA GLU A 271 33.74 8.69 31.74
C GLU A 271 33.82 9.87 30.76
N ASP A 272 34.06 9.61 29.47
CA ASP A 272 34.06 10.62 28.41
C ASP A 272 32.68 11.25 28.22
N PHE A 273 31.61 10.45 28.25
CA PHE A 273 30.24 10.97 28.19
C PHE A 273 29.99 11.94 29.35
N GLN A 274 30.23 11.49 30.59
CA GLN A 274 30.01 12.33 31.77
C GLN A 274 30.85 13.61 31.77
N LYS A 275 32.08 13.58 31.25
CA LYS A 275 32.96 14.75 31.25
C LYS A 275 32.61 15.74 30.14
N ARG A 276 32.26 15.24 28.95
CA ARG A 276 32.06 16.06 27.74
C ARG A 276 30.62 16.49 27.50
N SER A 277 29.65 15.92 28.22
CA SER A 277 28.23 16.26 28.09
C SER A 277 27.72 17.32 29.07
N ARG A 278 28.48 17.64 30.14
CA ARG A 278 28.05 18.51 31.25
C ARG A 278 27.88 19.98 30.90
N VAL A 279 28.60 20.44 29.89
CA VAL A 279 28.56 21.81 29.37
C VAL A 279 28.47 21.66 27.86
N MET A 280 27.74 22.53 27.17
CA MET A 280 27.82 22.65 25.71
C MET A 280 27.93 24.13 25.34
N LEU A 281 28.94 24.44 24.53
CA LEU A 281 29.19 25.81 24.05
C LEU A 281 28.03 26.29 23.16
N PRO A 282 27.84 27.62 23.02
CA PRO A 282 26.88 28.17 22.07
C PRO A 282 27.06 27.57 20.67
N HIS A 283 25.99 27.05 20.07
CA HIS A 283 26.03 26.38 18.76
C HIS A 283 27.00 25.19 18.68
N GLY A 284 27.36 24.62 19.83
CA GLY A 284 28.29 23.51 19.95
C GLY A 284 27.66 22.15 19.66
N ILE A 285 28.47 21.23 19.16
CA ILE A 285 28.07 19.88 18.76
C ILE A 285 28.61 18.82 19.73
N LEU A 286 27.74 17.89 20.12
CA LEU A 286 28.09 16.66 20.82
C LEU A 286 27.82 15.47 19.90
N LEU A 287 28.90 14.85 19.42
CA LEU A 287 28.83 13.70 18.51
C LEU A 287 29.14 12.40 19.28
N LEU A 288 28.25 11.42 19.19
CA LEU A 288 28.45 10.06 19.68
C LEU A 288 28.55 9.12 18.49
N SER A 289 29.67 8.42 18.33
CA SER A 289 29.90 7.55 17.18
C SER A 289 30.64 6.28 17.56
N ASP A 290 30.47 5.22 16.77
CA ASP A 290 31.29 4.02 16.87
C ASP A 290 32.52 4.05 15.94
N ASN A 291 32.73 5.15 15.21
CA ASN A 291 33.93 5.38 14.42
C ASN A 291 34.96 6.20 15.22
N PRO A 292 36.14 5.63 15.56
CA PRO A 292 37.15 6.29 16.39
C PRO A 292 37.85 7.47 15.70
N LYS A 293 37.61 7.69 14.40
CA LYS A 293 38.15 8.83 13.66
C LYS A 293 37.46 10.15 13.99
N PHE A 294 36.20 10.11 14.42
CA PHE A 294 35.49 11.30 14.86
C PHE A 294 36.07 11.80 16.19
N GLN A 295 36.09 13.11 16.38
CA GLN A 295 36.44 13.73 17.66
C GLN A 295 35.21 13.78 18.58
N GLY A 296 34.50 12.65 18.69
CA GLY A 296 33.27 12.47 19.46
C GLY A 296 33.47 11.59 20.69
N ILE A 297 32.37 11.24 21.36
CA ILE A 297 32.36 10.20 22.41
C ILE A 297 32.19 8.85 21.72
N LEU A 298 33.12 7.93 21.98
CA LEU A 298 33.03 6.59 21.43
C LEU A 298 31.89 5.84 22.13
N ILE A 299 30.93 5.33 21.35
CA ILE A 299 29.77 4.59 21.86
C ILE A 299 29.71 3.19 21.22
N PRO A 300 29.29 2.15 21.96
CA PRO A 300 29.23 0.80 21.41
C PRO A 300 28.27 0.70 20.21
N LYS A 301 28.71 0.00 19.17
CA LYS A 301 27.91 -0.33 17.98
C LYS A 301 26.52 -0.88 18.32
N GLN A 302 26.39 -1.68 19.39
CA GLN A 302 25.10 -2.26 19.79
C GLN A 302 24.06 -1.17 20.10
N PHE A 303 24.49 -0.05 20.68
CA PHE A 303 23.61 1.08 21.02
C PHE A 303 23.06 1.76 19.76
N LEU A 304 23.94 2.04 18.79
CA LEU A 304 23.58 2.74 17.54
C LEU A 304 22.97 1.86 16.46
N SER A 305 23.00 0.54 16.62
CA SER A 305 22.51 -0.39 15.58
C SER A 305 20.99 -0.33 15.34
N GLN A 306 20.23 0.29 16.24
CA GLN A 306 18.78 0.40 16.17
C GLN A 306 18.25 1.75 15.69
N LEU A 307 19.13 2.72 15.40
CA LEU A 307 18.70 4.02 14.84
C LEU A 307 17.89 3.82 13.55
N GLY A 308 16.85 4.63 13.37
CA GLY A 308 15.89 4.58 12.26
C GLY A 308 14.99 3.34 12.27
N THR A 309 14.71 2.74 13.44
CA THR A 309 13.83 1.56 13.57
C THR A 309 12.64 1.75 14.53
N THR A 310 12.18 2.99 14.73
CA THR A 310 11.08 3.35 15.63
C THR A 310 11.44 3.11 17.10
N GLU A 311 12.13 4.06 17.70
CA GLU A 311 12.56 4.00 19.10
C GLU A 311 12.52 5.38 19.79
N THR A 312 12.65 5.41 21.12
CA THR A 312 12.77 6.66 21.88
C THR A 312 14.20 6.80 22.41
N ILE A 313 14.82 7.96 22.18
CA ILE A 313 16.16 8.28 22.67
C ILE A 313 16.05 9.44 23.66
N ARG A 314 16.66 9.31 24.84
CA ARG A 314 16.64 10.34 25.89
C ARG A 314 18.04 10.76 26.31
N PHE A 315 18.27 12.07 26.31
CA PHE A 315 19.47 12.72 26.86
C PHE A 315 19.04 13.81 27.84
N GLY A 316 18.97 13.44 29.12
CA GLY A 316 18.33 14.27 30.15
C GLY A 316 16.87 14.48 29.81
N GLU A 317 16.40 15.74 29.81
CA GLU A 317 15.03 16.11 29.43
C GLU A 317 14.80 16.12 27.91
N SER A 318 15.83 15.96 27.08
CA SER A 318 15.66 15.87 25.62
C SER A 318 15.17 14.49 25.25
N VAL A 319 13.93 14.40 24.75
CA VAL A 319 13.34 13.17 24.24
C VAL A 319 13.17 13.25 22.73
N LEU A 320 13.72 12.29 22.01
CA LEU A 320 13.50 12.10 20.58
C LEU A 320 12.67 10.85 20.34
N TYR A 321 11.63 10.96 19.51
CA TYR A 321 10.95 9.85 18.87
C TYR A 321 11.56 9.60 17.48
N ASP A 322 12.39 8.56 17.38
CA ASP A 322 13.10 8.23 16.15
C ASP A 322 12.26 7.33 15.25
N ALA A 323 11.44 7.94 14.38
CA ALA A 323 10.70 7.23 13.33
C ALA A 323 11.61 6.49 12.32
N SER A 324 11.06 5.44 11.69
CA SER A 324 11.77 4.66 10.67
C SER A 324 12.34 5.53 9.55
N PHE A 325 13.58 5.23 9.13
CA PHE A 325 14.28 5.98 8.09
C PHE A 325 15.30 5.09 7.35
N ASP A 326 15.30 5.19 6.02
CA ASP A 326 16.23 4.46 5.16
C ASP A 326 17.48 5.30 4.87
N PHE A 327 18.57 4.98 5.56
CA PHE A 327 19.86 5.70 5.46
C PHE A 327 20.62 5.44 4.16
N LYS A 328 20.31 4.36 3.44
CA LYS A 328 20.88 4.03 2.12
C LYS A 328 19.74 3.94 1.11
N GLN A 329 19.86 4.69 0.03
CA GLN A 329 18.85 4.74 -1.02
C GLN A 329 19.61 4.64 -2.36
N GLY A 330 19.70 3.42 -2.89
CA GLY A 330 20.64 3.07 -3.96
C GLY A 330 22.10 3.24 -3.53
N GLU A 331 22.85 4.04 -4.30
CA GLU A 331 24.27 4.35 -4.06
C GLU A 331 24.48 5.61 -3.19
N GLU A 332 23.39 6.21 -2.71
CA GLU A 332 23.42 7.44 -1.92
C GLU A 332 23.10 7.15 -0.45
N TYR A 333 23.74 7.90 0.44
CA TYR A 333 23.55 7.85 1.87
C TYR A 333 22.99 9.16 2.40
N PHE A 334 22.05 9.07 3.33
CA PHE A 334 21.38 10.22 3.91
C PHE A 334 21.36 10.11 5.42
N ALA A 335 21.78 11.16 6.11
CA ALA A 335 21.50 11.33 7.52
C ALA A 335 20.11 11.92 7.71
N LYS A 336 19.46 11.57 8.82
CA LYS A 336 18.20 12.19 9.22
C LYS A 336 18.53 13.43 10.05
N GLN A 337 18.16 14.59 9.51
CA GLN A 337 18.53 15.91 10.01
C GLN A 337 17.28 16.68 10.44
N TRP A 338 17.36 17.44 11.54
CA TRP A 338 16.24 18.28 12.03
C TRP A 338 16.29 19.73 11.55
N ARG A 339 17.47 20.20 11.19
CA ARG A 339 17.66 21.47 10.46
C ARG A 339 18.31 21.09 9.15
N THR A 340 17.58 21.23 8.05
CA THR A 340 18.05 20.74 6.76
C THR A 340 18.25 21.87 5.77
N THR A 341 19.23 21.70 4.90
CA THR A 341 19.52 22.54 3.75
C THR A 341 19.54 21.65 2.51
N SER A 342 19.81 22.23 1.33
CA SER A 342 20.17 21.41 0.16
C SER A 342 21.39 20.54 0.50
N CYS A 343 21.39 19.28 0.06
CA CYS A 343 22.53 18.39 0.27
C CYS A 343 23.83 18.91 -0.38
N ARG A 344 23.74 19.74 -1.43
CA ARG A 344 24.91 20.41 -1.98
C ARG A 344 25.41 21.51 -1.06
N ASP A 345 24.51 22.33 -0.52
CA ASP A 345 24.87 23.55 0.21
C ASP A 345 25.44 23.25 1.62
N GLN A 346 25.46 21.98 2.03
CA GLN A 346 26.11 21.55 3.27
C GLN A 346 27.63 21.69 3.19
N LYS A 347 28.24 22.25 4.25
CA LYS A 347 29.68 22.39 4.34
C LYS A 347 30.38 21.03 4.40
N LYS A 348 31.15 20.69 3.36
CA LYS A 348 31.88 19.42 3.27
C LYS A 348 33.28 19.51 3.89
N LEU A 349 33.45 18.93 5.09
CA LEU A 349 34.76 18.76 5.72
C LEU A 349 35.35 17.36 5.48
N TRP A 350 34.51 16.33 5.53
CA TRP A 350 34.93 14.93 5.46
C TRP A 350 35.17 14.48 4.03
N GLU A 351 36.28 13.79 3.79
CA GLU A 351 36.64 13.25 2.48
C GLU A 351 36.29 11.76 2.41
N THR A 352 35.34 11.41 1.54
CA THR A 352 34.88 10.05 1.27
C THR A 352 34.61 9.85 -0.23
N GLU A 353 34.61 8.61 -0.71
CA GLU A 353 34.23 8.29 -2.09
C GLU A 353 32.70 8.21 -2.28
N GLY A 354 31.95 7.94 -1.20
CA GLY A 354 30.50 7.77 -1.23
C GLY A 354 29.74 9.10 -1.33
N TYR A 355 28.54 9.06 -1.93
CA TYR A 355 27.63 10.20 -1.92
C TYR A 355 26.88 10.24 -0.60
N PHE A 356 27.14 11.27 0.20
CA PHE A 356 26.58 11.42 1.53
C PHE A 356 25.94 12.80 1.71
N CYS A 357 24.72 12.82 2.21
CA CYS A 357 24.04 14.02 2.65
C CYS A 357 23.88 14.00 4.17
N GLY A 358 24.75 14.75 4.84
CA GLY A 358 24.88 14.87 6.28
C GLY A 358 26.17 15.62 6.60
N ASN A 359 26.28 16.15 7.82
CA ASN A 359 27.44 16.95 8.21
C ASN A 359 27.93 16.65 9.64
N PRO A 360 28.38 15.41 9.92
CA PRO A 360 28.72 15.01 11.28
C PRO A 360 29.81 15.89 11.89
N GLY A 361 29.55 16.41 13.08
CA GLY A 361 30.43 17.24 13.86
C GLY A 361 30.38 18.74 13.54
N LEU A 362 29.54 19.16 12.59
CA LEU A 362 29.34 20.56 12.22
C LEU A 362 27.85 20.92 12.26
N PRO A 363 27.46 22.09 12.80
CA PRO A 363 26.07 22.53 12.78
C PRO A 363 25.54 22.67 11.35
N ASN A 364 24.30 22.20 11.15
CA ASN A 364 23.64 22.20 9.84
C ASN A 364 23.30 23.61 9.29
N TYR A 365 23.36 24.66 10.12
CA TYR A 365 23.20 26.05 9.66
C TYR A 365 24.45 26.59 8.95
N LEU A 366 25.59 25.91 9.02
CA LEU A 366 26.81 26.30 8.32
C LEU A 366 26.72 25.89 6.84
N GLU A 367 26.20 26.80 6.03
CA GLU A 367 26.13 26.66 4.58
C GLU A 367 27.48 26.94 3.90
N GLU A 368 27.69 26.37 2.71
CA GLU A 368 28.82 26.69 1.86
C GLU A 368 28.68 28.13 1.30
N ASN A 369 29.71 28.97 1.51
CA ASN A 369 29.74 30.31 0.95
C ASN A 369 30.03 30.26 -0.56
N SER A 370 28.97 30.21 -1.36
CA SER A 370 29.09 30.25 -2.82
C SER A 370 29.39 31.67 -3.33
N ILE A 371 30.66 32.02 -3.39
CA ILE A 371 31.13 33.12 -4.24
C ILE A 371 31.03 32.61 -5.69
N SER A 372 30.07 33.13 -6.47
CA SER A 372 29.86 32.92 -7.91
C SER A 372 29.06 31.69 -8.38
N ASN A 373 27.74 31.73 -8.18
CA ASN A 373 26.68 31.50 -9.19
C ASN A 373 25.36 31.34 -8.43
N THR A 374 24.31 32.07 -8.82
CA THR A 374 22.97 31.86 -8.26
C THR A 374 22.45 30.52 -8.74
N ILE A 375 22.75 29.45 -8.00
CA ILE A 375 22.27 28.11 -8.33
C ILE A 375 20.76 28.08 -8.07
N PRO A 376 19.94 27.64 -9.04
CA PRO A 376 18.50 27.72 -8.89
C PRO A 376 17.96 26.76 -7.81
N LYS A 377 17.23 27.34 -6.84
CA LYS A 377 16.48 26.59 -5.82
C LYS A 377 15.31 25.85 -6.48
N CYS A 378 15.04 24.60 -6.09
CA CYS A 378 13.81 23.94 -6.50
C CYS A 378 12.63 24.31 -5.58
N PHE A 379 11.49 24.64 -6.19
CA PHE A 379 10.21 24.77 -5.51
C PHE A 379 9.43 23.45 -5.62
N PRO A 380 8.73 23.00 -4.57
CA PRO A 380 7.92 21.78 -4.65
C PRO A 380 6.88 21.81 -5.78
N SER A 381 6.25 22.97 -6.00
CA SER A 381 5.15 23.16 -6.96
C SER A 381 5.54 23.03 -8.43
N GLN A 382 6.83 22.95 -8.78
CA GLN A 382 7.23 22.79 -10.18
C GLN A 382 7.44 21.34 -10.58
N ILE A 383 7.51 20.42 -9.60
CA ILE A 383 7.72 18.99 -9.84
C ILE A 383 6.36 18.31 -9.91
N HIS A 384 5.99 17.87 -11.11
CA HIS A 384 4.69 17.24 -11.37
C HIS A 384 4.86 15.77 -11.71
N LEU A 385 3.98 14.93 -11.18
CA LEU A 385 3.93 13.52 -11.55
C LEU A 385 3.35 13.39 -12.97
N THR A 386 4.01 12.62 -13.82
CA THR A 386 3.61 12.39 -15.21
C THR A 386 3.23 10.94 -15.49
N GLU A 387 3.86 9.98 -14.81
CA GLU A 387 3.58 8.56 -14.96
C GLU A 387 3.83 7.80 -13.65
N PHE A 388 3.01 6.79 -13.39
CA PHE A 388 3.16 5.91 -12.23
C PHE A 388 3.02 4.45 -12.64
N TYR A 389 3.95 3.60 -12.20
CA TYR A 389 3.91 2.16 -12.44
C TYR A 389 4.15 1.38 -11.14
N PRO A 390 3.25 0.45 -10.76
CA PRO A 390 3.36 -0.29 -9.50
C PRO A 390 4.41 -1.40 -9.49
N GLY A 391 5.07 -1.69 -10.63
CA GLY A 391 6.06 -2.76 -10.75
C GLY A 391 5.43 -4.15 -10.96
N ASN A 392 6.24 -5.15 -11.33
CA ASN A 392 5.85 -6.56 -11.37
C ASN A 392 6.44 -7.36 -10.22
N GLU A 393 5.88 -8.55 -9.98
CA GLU A 393 6.40 -9.50 -8.99
C GLU A 393 7.76 -10.08 -9.45
N THR A 394 8.63 -10.36 -8.48
CA THR A 394 9.97 -10.96 -8.70
C THR A 394 9.93 -12.30 -9.42
N ASP A 395 8.81 -13.03 -9.30
CA ASP A 395 8.63 -14.36 -9.90
C ASP A 395 8.09 -14.29 -11.34
N SER A 396 7.85 -13.09 -11.86
CA SER A 396 7.44 -12.90 -13.25
C SER A 396 8.65 -13.01 -14.20
N ASN A 397 8.42 -13.43 -15.43
CA ASN A 397 9.45 -13.40 -16.50
C ASN A 397 10.00 -11.99 -16.78
N PHE A 398 9.36 -10.93 -16.25
CA PHE A 398 9.70 -9.52 -16.47
C PHE A 398 9.53 -8.71 -15.18
N PRO A 399 10.47 -8.82 -14.22
CA PRO A 399 10.40 -8.19 -12.89
C PRO A 399 10.75 -6.70 -12.96
N PHE A 400 10.00 -5.94 -13.73
CA PHE A 400 10.20 -4.49 -13.85
C PHE A 400 9.90 -3.80 -12.50
N PRO A 401 10.82 -2.97 -11.97
CA PRO A 401 10.60 -2.33 -10.70
C PRO A 401 9.55 -1.22 -10.79
N ALA A 402 8.93 -0.92 -9.65
CA ALA A 402 7.97 0.16 -9.54
C ALA A 402 8.66 1.53 -9.71
N TYR A 403 7.94 2.52 -10.23
CA TYR A 403 8.45 3.87 -10.34
C TYR A 403 7.35 4.95 -10.29
N PHE A 404 7.78 6.16 -9.90
CA PHE A 404 7.09 7.42 -10.10
C PHE A 404 7.94 8.28 -11.02
N GLU A 405 7.34 8.76 -12.11
CA GLU A 405 8.00 9.67 -13.04
C GLU A 405 7.54 11.09 -12.76
N PHE A 406 8.51 11.98 -12.65
CA PHE A 406 8.29 13.39 -12.41
C PHE A 406 8.91 14.25 -13.50
N ARG A 407 8.24 15.36 -13.79
CA ARG A 407 8.70 16.39 -14.72
C ARG A 407 8.83 17.73 -14.02
N ASN A 408 9.90 18.46 -14.33
CA ASN A 408 10.05 19.86 -13.95
C ASN A 408 9.30 20.75 -14.93
N GLU A 409 8.15 21.30 -14.54
CA GLU A 409 7.39 22.26 -15.34
C GLU A 409 7.79 23.72 -15.08
N GLY A 410 8.68 23.96 -14.11
CA GLY A 410 9.22 25.27 -13.78
C GLY A 410 10.56 25.57 -14.47
N THR A 411 11.32 26.48 -13.87
CA THR A 411 12.68 26.79 -14.33
C THR A 411 13.66 25.69 -13.93
N THR A 412 14.83 25.63 -14.58
CA THR A 412 15.93 24.76 -14.15
C THR A 412 16.16 24.88 -12.65
N CYS A 413 16.35 23.75 -11.94
CA CYS A 413 16.53 23.75 -10.49
C CYS A 413 17.38 22.56 -10.00
N ASP A 414 17.92 22.63 -8.78
CA ASP A 414 18.69 21.55 -8.15
C ASP A 414 17.83 20.63 -7.25
N LEU A 415 17.66 19.37 -7.66
CA LEU A 415 16.84 18.39 -6.96
C LEU A 415 17.32 18.10 -5.54
N SER A 416 18.60 18.34 -5.22
CA SER A 416 19.17 18.14 -3.89
C SER A 416 18.51 18.98 -2.78
N SER A 417 17.67 19.96 -3.15
CA SER A 417 16.90 20.80 -2.22
C SER A 417 15.50 20.27 -1.88
N LEU A 418 15.09 19.11 -2.40
CA LEU A 418 13.74 18.56 -2.19
C LEU A 418 13.75 17.21 -1.44
N ASN A 419 12.65 16.96 -0.74
CA ASN A 419 12.28 15.69 -0.14
C ASN A 419 10.97 15.19 -0.77
N TRP A 420 10.87 13.89 -0.97
CA TRP A 420 9.64 13.19 -1.33
C TRP A 420 9.12 12.45 -0.10
N ILE A 421 7.87 12.62 0.27
CA ILE A 421 7.27 11.96 1.43
C ILE A 421 6.16 11.04 0.96
N LEU A 422 6.33 9.74 1.19
CA LEU A 422 5.36 8.71 0.81
C LEU A 422 5.06 7.84 2.03
N ASN A 423 3.78 7.66 2.36
CA ASN A 423 3.32 6.90 3.54
C ASN A 423 3.97 7.35 4.86
N GLY A 424 4.29 8.64 4.99
CA GLY A 424 4.97 9.21 6.16
C GLY A 424 6.50 9.05 6.19
N ASN A 425 7.08 8.29 5.26
CA ASN A 425 8.53 8.14 5.14
C ASN A 425 9.14 9.22 4.25
N VAL A 426 10.31 9.73 4.64
CA VAL A 426 11.01 10.82 3.95
C VAL A 426 12.12 10.26 3.06
N TYR A 427 12.07 10.61 1.77
CA TYR A 427 13.02 10.23 0.73
C TYR A 427 13.63 11.50 0.11
N PRO A 428 14.82 11.94 0.55
CA PRO A 428 15.56 13.01 -0.10
C PRO A 428 15.77 12.76 -1.59
N PHE A 429 15.69 13.78 -2.44
CA PHE A 429 15.76 13.55 -3.88
C PHE A 429 17.16 13.11 -4.35
N SER A 430 18.21 13.81 -3.91
CA SER A 430 19.60 13.43 -4.19
C SER A 430 20.54 13.85 -3.05
N ALA A 431 21.63 13.10 -2.86
CA ALA A 431 22.68 13.41 -1.90
C ALA A 431 23.74 14.40 -2.44
N LYS A 432 23.64 14.79 -3.71
CA LYS A 432 24.58 15.71 -4.37
C LYS A 432 23.85 16.69 -5.28
N GLU A 433 24.58 17.65 -5.84
CA GLU A 433 24.04 18.53 -6.86
C GLU A 433 23.47 17.73 -8.04
N GLU A 434 22.22 18.04 -8.37
CA GLU A 434 21.53 17.44 -9.50
C GLU A 434 20.62 18.46 -10.18
N ILE A 435 21.15 19.04 -11.25
CA ILE A 435 20.45 20.06 -12.03
C ILE A 435 19.42 19.39 -12.96
N LEU A 436 18.15 19.65 -12.69
CA LEU A 436 17.04 19.28 -13.55
C LEU A 436 16.58 20.51 -14.35
N ASN A 437 16.82 20.47 -15.66
CA ASN A 437 16.40 21.54 -16.56
C ASN A 437 14.86 21.65 -16.65
N GLN A 438 14.37 22.78 -17.16
CA GLN A 438 12.96 22.92 -17.53
C GLN A 438 12.54 21.80 -18.49
N ASN A 439 11.38 21.19 -18.23
CA ASN A 439 10.85 19.99 -18.88
C ASN A 439 11.70 18.72 -18.71
N GLY A 440 12.74 18.74 -17.87
CA GLY A 440 13.51 17.55 -17.54
C GLY A 440 12.66 16.53 -16.79
N ILE A 441 12.90 15.25 -17.07
CA ILE A 441 12.20 14.11 -16.46
C ILE A 441 13.20 13.34 -15.59
N PHE A 442 12.75 12.90 -14.43
CA PHE A 442 13.47 11.97 -13.57
C PHE A 442 12.51 10.97 -12.93
N LEU A 443 13.04 9.83 -12.52
CA LEU A 443 12.26 8.72 -11.98
C LEU A 443 12.69 8.40 -10.56
N MET A 444 11.72 8.30 -9.64
CA MET A 444 11.91 7.64 -8.35
C MET A 444 11.56 6.17 -8.52
N THR A 445 12.56 5.29 -8.47
CA THR A 445 12.44 3.86 -8.77
C THR A 445 12.66 3.03 -7.51
N LYS A 446 12.00 1.89 -7.39
CA LYS A 446 12.26 0.97 -6.27
C LYS A 446 13.66 0.35 -6.37
N GLU A 447 14.03 -0.02 -7.59
CA GLU A 447 15.32 -0.59 -7.99
C GLU A 447 15.67 -0.02 -9.37
N ARG A 448 16.96 0.06 -9.71
CA ARG A 448 17.42 0.59 -11.02
C ARG A 448 16.97 -0.28 -12.21
N TRP A 449 16.58 0.37 -13.30
CA TRP A 449 16.32 -0.31 -14.58
C TRP A 449 17.63 -0.55 -15.34
N LEU A 450 18.22 -1.73 -15.16
CA LEU A 450 19.48 -2.09 -15.80
C LEU A 450 19.42 -1.98 -17.34
N GLY A 451 20.40 -1.28 -17.92
CA GLY A 451 20.55 -1.14 -19.38
C GLY A 451 19.74 0.00 -20.01
N TRP A 452 19.10 0.85 -19.20
CA TRP A 452 18.37 2.03 -19.67
C TRP A 452 19.11 3.31 -19.28
N ASN A 453 19.10 4.31 -20.16
CA ASN A 453 19.73 5.60 -19.90
C ASN A 453 18.69 6.59 -19.37
N LEU A 454 18.22 6.35 -18.14
CA LEU A 454 17.20 7.14 -17.47
C LEU A 454 17.82 7.90 -16.29
N LEU A 455 17.28 9.07 -15.97
CA LEU A 455 17.66 9.79 -14.75
C LEU A 455 16.90 9.19 -13.55
N GLU A 456 17.45 8.11 -12.98
CA GLU A 456 16.79 7.32 -11.94
C GLU A 456 17.36 7.58 -10.55
N ARG A 457 16.49 7.67 -9.56
CA ARG A 457 16.84 7.69 -8.14
C ARG A 457 16.19 6.49 -7.47
N GLU A 458 17.03 5.58 -7.02
CA GLU A 458 16.59 4.38 -6.32
C GLU A 458 16.17 4.75 -4.90
N LYS A 459 14.93 4.45 -4.54
CA LYS A 459 14.31 4.74 -3.26
C LYS A 459 13.63 3.46 -2.76
N PRO A 460 13.91 3.00 -1.52
CA PRO A 460 13.38 1.74 -0.99
C PRO A 460 11.91 1.85 -0.54
N PHE A 461 11.05 2.46 -1.35
CA PHE A 461 9.62 2.55 -1.04
C PHE A 461 8.91 1.21 -1.28
N THR A 462 7.79 1.02 -0.59
CA THR A 462 6.98 -0.20 -0.71
C THR A 462 5.62 0.11 -1.31
N ILE A 463 5.22 -0.71 -2.28
CA ILE A 463 3.92 -0.66 -2.96
C ILE A 463 3.23 -2.02 -2.84
N PRO A 464 1.93 -2.07 -2.49
CA PRO A 464 1.15 -3.30 -2.55
C PRO A 464 1.20 -3.98 -3.93
N LYS A 465 1.20 -5.32 -3.95
CA LYS A 465 1.28 -6.12 -5.19
C LYS A 465 0.19 -5.78 -6.20
N GLN A 466 -1.03 -5.58 -5.72
CA GLN A 466 -2.18 -5.14 -6.52
C GLN A 466 -2.48 -3.70 -6.16
N MET A 467 -2.28 -2.81 -7.12
CA MET A 467 -2.52 -1.39 -6.97
C MET A 467 -3.29 -0.89 -8.19
N PHE A 468 -4.37 -0.16 -7.91
CA PHE A 468 -5.28 0.38 -8.92
C PHE A 468 -5.31 1.91 -8.91
N GLN A 469 -4.61 2.54 -7.97
CA GLN A 469 -4.64 3.99 -7.75
C GLN A 469 -3.22 4.46 -7.43
N ILE A 470 -2.91 5.69 -7.81
CA ILE A 470 -1.64 6.32 -7.45
C ILE A 470 -1.72 6.65 -5.95
N PRO A 471 -0.77 6.22 -5.12
CA PRO A 471 -0.78 6.57 -3.71
C PRO A 471 -0.49 8.08 -3.54
N PRO A 472 -1.16 8.77 -2.61
CA PRO A 472 -0.88 10.17 -2.34
C PRO A 472 0.52 10.35 -1.75
N PHE A 473 1.16 11.48 -2.05
CA PHE A 473 2.49 11.82 -1.56
C PHE A 473 2.66 13.32 -1.41
N LEU A 474 3.72 13.73 -0.71
CA LEU A 474 4.12 15.13 -0.60
C LEU A 474 5.46 15.36 -1.26
N ILE A 475 5.66 16.54 -1.84
CA ILE A 475 6.98 17.07 -2.17
C ILE A 475 7.24 18.24 -1.23
N GLN A 476 8.39 18.24 -0.58
CA GLN A 476 8.75 19.23 0.44
C GLN A 476 10.10 19.87 0.14
N SER A 477 10.19 21.18 0.34
CA SER A 477 11.46 21.92 0.37
C SER A 477 12.24 21.56 1.63
N ARG A 478 13.52 21.16 1.47
CA ARG A 478 14.39 20.84 2.61
C ARG A 478 14.62 22.06 3.51
N LEU A 479 14.84 23.23 2.92
CA LEU A 479 15.19 24.44 3.66
C LEU A 479 13.98 25.14 4.30
N SER A 480 12.91 25.35 3.52
CA SER A 480 11.74 26.11 3.99
C SER A 480 10.65 25.25 4.63
N GLU A 481 10.76 23.92 4.53
CA GLU A 481 9.73 22.94 4.93
C GLU A 481 8.37 23.08 4.23
N GLU A 482 8.24 24.05 3.31
CA GLU A 482 7.08 24.22 2.45
C GLU A 482 6.83 22.95 1.65
N SER A 483 5.58 22.49 1.60
CA SER A 483 5.20 21.25 0.94
C SER A 483 3.99 21.43 0.03
N ILE A 484 3.92 20.58 -0.99
CA ILE A 484 2.73 20.40 -1.83
C ILE A 484 2.22 18.98 -1.67
N SER A 485 0.94 18.84 -1.35
CA SER A 485 0.26 17.56 -1.32
C SER A 485 -0.26 17.21 -2.70
N VAL A 486 0.11 16.04 -3.20
CA VAL A 486 -0.41 15.49 -4.45
C VAL A 486 -1.41 14.40 -4.09
N GLU A 487 -2.69 14.73 -4.26
CA GLU A 487 -3.82 13.86 -3.99
C GLU A 487 -4.53 13.49 -5.29
N PHE A 488 -5.05 12.27 -5.34
CA PHE A 488 -5.77 11.71 -6.49
C PHE A 488 -7.20 11.36 -6.08
N ASP A 489 -8.12 11.30 -7.04
CA ASP A 489 -9.53 10.99 -6.76
C ASP A 489 -9.65 9.56 -6.19
N PRO A 490 -10.11 9.39 -4.93
CA PRO A 490 -10.22 8.07 -4.32
C PRO A 490 -11.24 7.17 -5.00
N ASN A 491 -12.12 7.72 -5.85
CA ASN A 491 -13.10 6.95 -6.62
C ASN A 491 -12.57 6.51 -7.98
N ARG A 492 -11.36 6.92 -8.38
CA ARG A 492 -10.80 6.62 -9.69
C ARG A 492 -9.85 5.42 -9.61
N PHE A 493 -10.18 4.33 -10.31
CA PHE A 493 -9.44 3.08 -10.34
C PHE A 493 -8.94 2.77 -11.75
N HIS A 494 -7.71 2.30 -11.86
CA HIS A 494 -7.04 1.98 -13.12
C HIS A 494 -6.72 0.49 -13.10
N LEU A 495 -7.28 -0.25 -14.06
CA LEU A 495 -7.08 -1.70 -14.15
C LEU A 495 -5.77 -1.97 -14.90
N LEU A 496 -4.68 -1.89 -14.16
CA LEU A 496 -3.31 -2.01 -14.68
C LEU A 496 -2.86 -3.45 -14.90
N ARG A 497 -3.54 -4.39 -14.25
CA ARG A 497 -3.15 -5.79 -14.20
C ARG A 497 -3.97 -6.62 -15.17
N LYS A 498 -3.26 -7.33 -16.05
CA LYS A 498 -3.84 -8.29 -16.99
C LYS A 498 -3.14 -9.63 -16.83
N GLY A 499 -3.89 -10.64 -16.37
CA GLY A 499 -3.30 -11.86 -15.82
C GLY A 499 -2.37 -11.57 -14.64
N ASN A 500 -1.27 -12.30 -14.52
CA ASN A 500 -0.37 -12.16 -13.37
C ASN A 500 0.64 -10.99 -13.46
N GLN A 501 0.42 -10.00 -14.33
CA GLN A 501 1.37 -8.91 -14.56
C GLN A 501 0.68 -7.55 -14.67
N ASN A 502 1.30 -6.53 -14.09
CA ASN A 502 0.94 -5.14 -14.32
C ASN A 502 1.45 -4.77 -15.71
N ARG A 503 0.52 -4.71 -16.68
CA ARG A 503 0.83 -4.47 -18.10
C ARG A 503 0.81 -3.00 -18.47
N PHE A 504 0.22 -2.16 -17.63
CA PHE A 504 0.01 -0.75 -17.89
C PHE A 504 0.53 0.07 -16.71
N SER A 505 1.14 1.21 -17.00
CA SER A 505 1.30 2.32 -16.05
C SER A 505 0.06 3.22 -16.08
N ILE A 506 -0.01 4.19 -15.17
CA ILE A 506 -0.98 5.28 -15.18
C ILE A 506 -0.27 6.52 -15.70
N ILE A 507 -0.78 7.13 -16.76
CA ILE A 507 -0.36 8.47 -17.17
C ILE A 507 -1.19 9.53 -16.43
N VAL A 508 -0.54 10.59 -15.99
CA VAL A 508 -1.18 11.70 -15.28
C VAL A 508 -1.10 12.94 -16.16
N GLN A 509 -2.24 13.34 -16.73
CA GLN A 509 -2.42 14.56 -17.51
C GLN A 509 -3.64 15.32 -16.95
N GLU A 510 -4.49 15.92 -17.79
CA GLU A 510 -5.80 16.44 -17.33
C GLU A 510 -6.68 15.34 -16.69
N LYS A 511 -6.44 14.07 -17.05
CA LYS A 511 -7.07 12.89 -16.48
C LYS A 511 -6.01 11.82 -16.23
N GLU A 512 -6.29 10.97 -15.24
CA GLU A 512 -5.52 9.75 -14.99
C GLU A 512 -6.13 8.62 -15.81
N VAL A 513 -5.31 7.94 -16.62
CA VAL A 513 -5.74 6.80 -17.42
C VAL A 513 -4.62 5.77 -17.54
N PRO A 514 -4.93 4.48 -17.78
CA PRO A 514 -3.93 3.51 -18.20
C PRO A 514 -3.17 4.00 -19.43
N HIS A 515 -1.85 3.80 -19.46
CA HIS A 515 -0.98 4.27 -20.53
C HIS A 515 -1.39 3.68 -21.89
N PRO A 516 -1.49 4.50 -22.96
CA PRO A 516 -1.93 4.05 -24.27
C PRO A 516 -0.79 3.39 -25.08
N ARG A 517 -1.18 2.63 -26.10
CA ARG A 517 -0.23 1.94 -26.99
C ARG A 517 0.64 2.88 -27.83
N ILE A 518 0.07 3.98 -28.36
CA ILE A 518 0.66 4.81 -29.43
C ILE A 518 1.98 5.49 -29.04
N GLN A 519 2.26 5.64 -27.75
CA GLN A 519 3.49 6.25 -27.24
C GLN A 519 4.29 5.33 -26.32
N SER A 520 3.84 4.08 -26.12
CA SER A 520 4.56 3.09 -25.31
C SER A 520 5.97 2.86 -25.85
N ASP A 521 6.95 2.66 -24.97
CA ASP A 521 8.30 2.31 -25.41
C ASP A 521 8.24 1.03 -26.30
N PRO A 522 8.75 1.06 -27.54
CA PRO A 522 8.60 -0.05 -28.47
C PRO A 522 9.19 -1.37 -27.98
N ARG A 523 10.24 -1.32 -27.14
CA ARG A 523 10.89 -2.51 -26.57
C ARG A 523 9.98 -3.14 -25.53
N LEU A 524 9.38 -2.34 -24.65
CA LEU A 524 8.44 -2.80 -23.63
C LEU A 524 7.12 -3.28 -24.24
N LEU A 525 6.64 -2.57 -25.25
CA LEU A 525 5.45 -2.93 -26.01
C LEU A 525 5.59 -4.30 -26.69
N SER A 526 6.80 -4.65 -27.17
CA SER A 526 7.07 -5.98 -27.75
C SER A 526 6.86 -7.13 -26.76
N TYR A 527 7.01 -6.85 -25.45
CA TYR A 527 6.75 -7.80 -24.37
C TYR A 527 5.32 -7.68 -23.81
N GLY A 528 4.48 -6.80 -24.37
CA GLY A 528 3.09 -6.60 -23.97
C GLY A 528 2.88 -5.55 -22.88
N PHE A 529 3.88 -4.71 -22.61
CA PHE A 529 3.82 -3.64 -21.62
C PHE A 529 3.58 -2.27 -22.27
N GLN A 530 2.64 -1.51 -21.73
CA GLN A 530 2.36 -0.14 -22.14
C GLN A 530 2.83 0.79 -21.03
N LEU A 531 4.07 1.24 -21.16
CA LEU A 531 4.75 2.19 -20.28
C LEU A 531 5.89 2.87 -21.05
N SER A 532 6.25 4.09 -20.65
CA SER A 532 7.23 4.92 -21.37
C SER A 532 8.16 5.69 -20.43
N PRO A 533 8.89 4.99 -19.54
CA PRO A 533 9.73 5.65 -18.55
C PRO A 533 10.75 6.58 -19.22
N GLY A 534 10.82 7.82 -18.77
CA GLY A 534 11.70 8.88 -19.25
C GLY A 534 11.19 9.65 -20.46
N VAL A 535 9.99 9.34 -20.98
CA VAL A 535 9.43 9.98 -22.18
C VAL A 535 7.97 10.34 -21.91
N HIS A 536 7.70 11.64 -21.82
CA HIS A 536 6.34 12.13 -21.63
C HIS A 536 5.90 13.04 -22.78
N GLU A 537 4.97 12.55 -23.59
CA GLU A 537 4.27 13.32 -24.62
C GLU A 537 2.79 13.47 -24.27
N THR A 538 2.17 14.57 -24.72
CA THR A 538 0.73 14.78 -24.51
C THR A 538 -0.06 13.77 -25.33
N ASN A 539 -1.06 13.14 -24.71
CA ASN A 539 -1.79 12.02 -25.30
C ASN A 539 -3.18 12.44 -25.77
N GLN A 540 -3.54 12.09 -27.00
CA GLN A 540 -4.96 12.07 -27.39
C GLN A 540 -5.60 10.79 -26.84
N ILE A 541 -6.32 10.94 -25.73
CA ILE A 541 -7.00 9.82 -25.08
C ILE A 541 -8.32 9.54 -25.80
N ASN A 542 -8.41 8.40 -26.49
CA ASN A 542 -9.63 7.93 -27.11
C ASN A 542 -10.45 7.08 -26.13
N PHE A 543 -11.60 7.58 -25.67
CA PHE A 543 -12.54 6.81 -24.86
C PHE A 543 -13.48 6.02 -25.78
N ILE A 544 -13.67 4.74 -25.48
CA ILE A 544 -14.49 3.84 -26.29
C ILE A 544 -15.69 3.33 -25.50
N GLY A 545 -16.79 3.07 -26.22
CA GLY A 545 -17.99 2.46 -25.65
C GLY A 545 -17.86 0.96 -25.50
N SER A 546 -18.58 0.39 -24.54
CA SER A 546 -18.67 -1.04 -24.29
C SER A 546 -20.13 -1.51 -24.28
N SER A 547 -20.34 -2.83 -24.27
CA SER A 547 -21.66 -3.41 -24.04
C SER A 547 -21.50 -4.57 -23.08
N LEU A 548 -22.18 -4.55 -21.93
CA LEU A 548 -22.14 -5.69 -21.03
C LEU A 548 -22.69 -6.91 -21.78
N LEU A 549 -21.96 -8.01 -21.78
CA LEU A 549 -22.28 -9.23 -22.52
C LEU A 549 -22.55 -10.41 -21.60
N GLU A 550 -22.02 -10.43 -20.39
CA GLU A 550 -22.27 -11.50 -19.43
C GLU A 550 -21.87 -10.99 -18.05
N LEU A 551 -22.61 -11.35 -17.01
CA LEU A 551 -22.24 -11.15 -15.61
C LEU A 551 -22.55 -12.43 -14.82
N ALA A 552 -21.55 -13.00 -14.15
CA ALA A 552 -21.71 -14.07 -13.19
C ALA A 552 -21.19 -13.63 -11.82
N GLN A 553 -21.94 -13.93 -10.74
CA GLN A 553 -21.54 -13.57 -9.38
C GLN A 553 -21.01 -14.76 -8.57
N ASN A 554 -21.29 -16.02 -8.95
CA ASN A 554 -20.91 -17.19 -8.15
C ASN A 554 -20.63 -18.43 -9.01
N PRO A 555 -19.79 -19.38 -8.54
CA PRO A 555 -18.82 -19.23 -7.45
C PRO A 555 -17.56 -18.48 -7.89
N TYR A 556 -17.36 -18.27 -9.19
CA TYR A 556 -16.27 -17.49 -9.76
C TYR A 556 -16.84 -16.23 -10.42
N PRO A 557 -16.86 -15.08 -9.71
CA PRO A 557 -17.44 -13.86 -10.24
C PRO A 557 -16.66 -13.30 -11.43
N PHE A 558 -17.36 -12.90 -12.49
CA PHE A 558 -16.78 -12.18 -13.62
C PHE A 558 -17.84 -11.39 -14.39
N PHE A 559 -17.42 -10.46 -15.22
CA PHE A 559 -18.27 -9.95 -16.29
C PHE A 559 -17.48 -9.72 -17.57
N ASP A 560 -18.18 -9.77 -18.71
CA ASP A 560 -17.63 -9.55 -20.05
C ASP A 560 -18.18 -8.26 -20.64
N PHE A 561 -17.31 -7.45 -21.23
CA PHE A 561 -17.69 -6.34 -22.11
C PHE A 561 -17.39 -6.66 -23.56
N GLY A 562 -18.30 -6.28 -24.45
CA GLY A 562 -18.18 -6.35 -25.91
C GLY A 562 -17.85 -5.01 -26.54
N PHE A 563 -17.03 -5.03 -27.59
CA PHE A 563 -16.49 -3.84 -28.28
C PHE A 563 -16.61 -3.95 -29.79
N ILE A 564 -16.43 -2.83 -30.52
CA ILE A 564 -16.20 -2.89 -31.97
C ILE A 564 -14.77 -3.41 -32.17
N GLU A 565 -14.60 -4.43 -33.02
CA GLU A 565 -13.33 -5.18 -33.16
C GLU A 565 -12.15 -4.26 -33.50
N GLY A 566 -12.33 -3.34 -34.46
CA GLY A 566 -11.28 -2.43 -34.93
C GLY A 566 -10.97 -1.25 -34.01
N GLU A 567 -11.80 -0.99 -32.99
CA GLU A 567 -11.54 0.13 -32.06
C GLU A 567 -10.38 -0.18 -31.11
N GLU A 568 -9.68 0.85 -30.66
CA GLU A 568 -8.63 0.77 -29.66
C GLU A 568 -8.70 2.04 -28.81
N GLY A 569 -8.59 1.89 -27.49
CA GLY A 569 -8.71 3.03 -26.58
C GLY A 569 -9.03 2.64 -25.14
N ILE A 570 -9.39 3.64 -24.35
CA ILE A 570 -9.73 3.52 -22.93
C ILE A 570 -11.21 3.19 -22.79
N GLY A 571 -11.51 2.03 -22.23
CA GLY A 571 -12.85 1.70 -21.76
C GLY A 571 -13.02 2.16 -20.31
N SER A 572 -14.26 2.47 -19.94
CA SER A 572 -14.59 2.83 -18.56
C SER A 572 -15.96 2.30 -18.12
N PHE A 573 -16.09 1.97 -16.85
CA PHE A 573 -17.36 1.68 -16.19
C PHE A 573 -17.36 2.20 -14.76
N GLN A 574 -18.55 2.48 -14.22
CA GLN A 574 -18.75 2.92 -12.84
C GLN A 574 -19.55 1.85 -12.07
N SER A 575 -19.10 1.51 -10.87
CA SER A 575 -19.79 0.57 -9.98
C SER A 575 -20.91 1.23 -9.17
N SER A 576 -21.67 0.44 -8.42
CA SER A 576 -22.72 0.91 -7.50
C SER A 576 -22.26 1.90 -6.45
N GLU A 577 -20.98 1.83 -6.07
CA GLU A 577 -20.37 2.73 -5.08
C GLU A 577 -19.90 4.05 -5.70
N LYS A 578 -20.24 4.30 -6.98
CA LYS A 578 -19.77 5.46 -7.76
C LYS A 578 -18.25 5.51 -7.94
N LYS A 579 -17.59 4.35 -7.93
CA LYS A 579 -16.17 4.20 -8.28
C LYS A 579 -16.05 4.00 -9.79
N ASP A 580 -15.19 4.78 -10.42
CA ASP A 580 -14.90 4.74 -11.85
C ASP A 580 -13.68 3.85 -12.12
N TYR A 581 -13.81 2.94 -13.09
CA TYR A 581 -12.78 1.98 -13.46
C TYR A 581 -12.37 2.19 -14.90
N PHE A 582 -11.08 2.41 -15.14
CA PHE A 582 -10.48 2.66 -16.45
C PHE A 582 -9.57 1.50 -16.85
N TYR A 583 -9.66 1.05 -18.10
CA TYR A 583 -8.84 -0.03 -18.64
C TYR A 583 -8.52 0.20 -20.11
N TRP A 584 -7.42 -0.36 -20.58
CA TRP A 584 -7.07 -0.33 -22.01
C TRP A 584 -7.76 -1.45 -22.78
N LYS A 585 -8.37 -1.15 -23.92
CA LYS A 585 -8.89 -2.15 -24.86
C LYS A 585 -7.98 -2.22 -26.09
N PRO A 586 -7.32 -3.37 -26.38
CA PRO A 586 -6.48 -3.52 -27.55
C PRO A 586 -7.27 -3.59 -28.85
N SER A 587 -6.69 -3.13 -29.96
CA SER A 587 -7.22 -3.37 -31.30
C SER A 587 -7.38 -4.88 -31.58
N GLY A 588 -8.42 -5.25 -32.33
CA GLY A 588 -8.74 -6.65 -32.67
C GLY A 588 -9.41 -7.45 -31.55
N THR A 589 -9.58 -6.89 -30.35
CA THR A 589 -10.26 -7.58 -29.23
C THR A 589 -11.77 -7.33 -29.31
N LYS A 590 -12.59 -8.37 -29.37
CA LYS A 590 -14.07 -8.23 -29.35
C LYS A 590 -14.65 -8.23 -27.94
N ILE A 591 -14.02 -8.98 -27.03
CA ILE A 591 -14.52 -9.23 -25.68
C ILE A 591 -13.38 -9.05 -24.69
N VAL A 592 -13.65 -8.34 -23.60
CA VAL A 592 -12.73 -8.20 -22.46
C VAL A 592 -13.44 -8.70 -21.21
N THR A 593 -12.77 -9.60 -20.50
CA THR A 593 -13.26 -10.21 -19.25
C THR A 593 -12.64 -9.53 -18.04
N PHE A 594 -13.47 -9.31 -17.02
CA PHE A 594 -13.09 -8.71 -15.74
C PHE A 594 -13.44 -9.68 -14.61
N GLY A 595 -12.51 -9.86 -13.67
CA GLY A 595 -12.69 -10.74 -12.50
C GLY A 595 -11.72 -10.38 -11.39
N TYR A 596 -11.83 -11.03 -10.23
CA TYR A 596 -10.89 -10.78 -9.12
C TYR A 596 -9.47 -11.26 -9.46
N GLU A 597 -9.37 -12.50 -9.90
CA GLU A 597 -8.12 -13.13 -10.31
C GLU A 597 -8.36 -14.26 -11.33
N PRO A 598 -7.32 -14.64 -12.09
CA PRO A 598 -7.32 -15.81 -12.94
C PRO A 598 -7.73 -17.05 -12.17
N ASN A 599 -8.65 -17.82 -12.75
CA ASN A 599 -9.08 -19.10 -12.24
C ASN A 599 -9.39 -20.04 -13.40
N LEU A 600 -9.76 -21.28 -13.06
CA LEU A 600 -10.11 -22.32 -14.03
C LEU A 600 -11.20 -21.87 -15.03
N CYS A 601 -12.08 -20.96 -14.63
CA CYS A 601 -13.21 -20.53 -15.41
C CYS A 601 -12.88 -19.43 -16.44
N ASN A 602 -12.18 -18.40 -16.00
CA ASN A 602 -11.94 -17.18 -16.78
C ASN A 602 -10.55 -17.14 -17.44
N GLY A 603 -9.67 -18.09 -17.11
CA GLY A 603 -8.33 -18.19 -17.67
C GLY A 603 -7.40 -17.06 -17.23
N GLU A 604 -6.23 -17.00 -17.84
CA GLU A 604 -5.17 -16.07 -17.44
C GLU A 604 -5.31 -14.66 -18.03
N ASN A 605 -6.16 -14.48 -19.05
CA ASN A 605 -6.18 -13.25 -19.85
C ASN A 605 -7.32 -12.28 -19.47
N ILE A 606 -7.47 -12.01 -18.17
CA ILE A 606 -8.51 -11.12 -17.63
C ILE A 606 -7.92 -9.83 -17.06
N TYR A 607 -8.74 -8.78 -16.96
CA TYR A 607 -8.44 -7.65 -16.09
C TYR A 607 -8.82 -7.96 -14.65
N HIS A 608 -7.90 -7.69 -13.73
CA HIS A 608 -8.17 -7.82 -12.31
C HIS A 608 -9.03 -6.67 -11.80
N LEU A 609 -9.95 -6.98 -10.90
CA LEU A 609 -10.77 -6.03 -10.15
C LEU A 609 -10.32 -6.01 -8.69
N PRO A 610 -10.53 -4.91 -7.95
CA PRO A 610 -10.22 -4.86 -6.52
C PRO A 610 -10.94 -5.94 -5.72
N SER A 611 -10.33 -6.38 -4.62
CA SER A 611 -10.95 -7.29 -3.66
C SER A 611 -12.29 -6.75 -3.17
N GLY A 612 -13.30 -7.62 -3.13
CA GLY A 612 -14.65 -7.25 -2.68
C GLY A 612 -15.48 -6.51 -3.72
N PHE A 613 -15.00 -6.31 -4.96
CA PHE A 613 -15.79 -5.66 -6.02
C PHE A 613 -17.16 -6.31 -6.23
N PHE A 614 -17.24 -7.65 -6.19
CA PHE A 614 -18.49 -8.41 -6.32
C PHE A 614 -19.19 -8.69 -4.98
N GLY A 615 -18.89 -7.91 -3.93
CA GLY A 615 -19.51 -8.05 -2.61
C GLY A 615 -20.98 -7.62 -2.58
N GLU A 616 -21.57 -7.57 -1.37
CA GLU A 616 -22.99 -7.25 -1.15
C GLU A 616 -23.42 -5.86 -1.70
N SER A 617 -22.47 -4.94 -1.91
CA SER A 617 -22.71 -3.61 -2.46
C SER A 617 -22.83 -3.59 -4.00
N PHE A 618 -22.48 -4.66 -4.70
CA PHE A 618 -22.48 -4.72 -6.16
C PHE A 618 -23.89 -4.94 -6.74
N LYS A 619 -24.59 -3.83 -7.02
CA LYS A 619 -26.02 -3.80 -7.41
C LYS A 619 -26.29 -3.20 -8.79
N SER A 620 -25.27 -2.59 -9.39
CA SER A 620 -25.39 -1.83 -10.62
C SER A 620 -24.04 -1.59 -11.29
N LEU A 621 -24.11 -1.38 -12.60
CA LEU A 621 -23.00 -0.95 -13.44
C LEU A 621 -23.49 0.15 -14.38
N SER A 622 -22.73 1.23 -14.48
CA SER A 622 -22.93 2.30 -15.46
C SER A 622 -21.76 2.34 -16.44
N TYR A 623 -22.01 2.44 -17.75
CA TYR A 623 -20.97 2.51 -18.78
C TYR A 623 -21.46 3.22 -20.03
N VAL A 624 -20.54 3.66 -20.89
CA VAL A 624 -20.87 4.25 -22.20
C VAL A 624 -21.18 3.14 -23.19
N GLU A 625 -22.36 3.14 -23.79
CA GLU A 625 -22.80 2.06 -24.67
C GLU A 625 -22.13 2.12 -26.06
N LYS A 626 -21.65 0.97 -26.53
CA LYS A 626 -20.84 0.77 -27.75
C LYS A 626 -21.44 1.36 -29.03
N ILE A 627 -22.76 1.35 -29.22
CA ILE A 627 -23.41 1.66 -30.52
C ILE A 627 -23.93 3.10 -30.55
N THR A 628 -24.61 3.50 -29.49
CA THR A 628 -25.31 4.77 -29.31
C THR A 628 -24.47 5.82 -28.60
N SER A 629 -23.36 5.41 -27.95
CA SER A 629 -22.49 6.27 -27.13
C SER A 629 -23.20 6.95 -25.96
N ASN A 630 -24.39 6.47 -25.58
CA ASN A 630 -25.12 6.96 -24.42
C ASN A 630 -24.69 6.24 -23.13
N ASN A 631 -24.78 6.93 -22.00
CA ASN A 631 -24.59 6.28 -20.70
C ASN A 631 -25.73 5.29 -20.43
N ARG A 632 -25.37 4.03 -20.16
CA ARG A 632 -26.28 2.95 -19.84
C ARG A 632 -26.06 2.52 -18.40
N LEU A 633 -27.12 2.56 -17.60
CA LEU A 633 -27.15 2.07 -16.23
C LEU A 633 -27.94 0.76 -16.18
N ILE A 634 -27.33 -0.26 -15.58
CA ILE A 634 -27.98 -1.54 -15.29
C ILE A 634 -28.07 -1.65 -13.78
N ILE A 635 -29.24 -2.02 -13.26
CA ILE A 635 -29.50 -2.25 -11.83
C ILE A 635 -30.11 -3.64 -11.68
N TRP A 636 -29.73 -4.36 -10.62
CA TRP A 636 -30.28 -5.65 -10.25
C TRP A 636 -30.54 -5.72 -8.73
N SER A 637 -31.39 -6.67 -8.30
CA SER A 637 -31.66 -6.96 -6.88
C SER A 637 -31.23 -8.38 -6.52
N ASP A 638 -30.81 -8.60 -5.28
CA ASP A 638 -30.28 -9.88 -4.82
C ASP A 638 -31.31 -11.02 -4.93
N ALA A 639 -32.59 -10.71 -4.67
CA ALA A 639 -33.69 -11.66 -4.84
C ALA A 639 -33.86 -12.07 -6.31
N LEU A 640 -33.80 -11.10 -7.22
CA LEU A 640 -33.93 -11.31 -8.65
C LEU A 640 -32.71 -12.06 -9.22
N ILE A 641 -31.50 -11.81 -8.70
CA ILE A 641 -30.29 -12.56 -9.08
C ILE A 641 -30.37 -14.01 -8.60
N LYS A 642 -30.76 -14.25 -7.34
CA LYS A 642 -30.89 -15.61 -6.77
C LYS A 642 -31.95 -16.44 -7.50
N GLU A 643 -33.11 -15.84 -7.78
CA GLU A 643 -34.18 -16.48 -8.56
C GLU A 643 -33.69 -16.84 -9.97
N LYS A 644 -32.89 -15.95 -10.58
CA LYS A 644 -32.43 -16.10 -11.96
C LYS A 644 -31.18 -16.94 -12.13
N SER A 645 -30.32 -17.07 -11.13
CA SER A 645 -29.07 -17.81 -11.24
C SER A 645 -29.22 -19.33 -11.09
N TYR A 646 -30.46 -19.84 -10.89
CA TYR A 646 -30.87 -21.25 -10.67
C TYR A 646 -29.72 -22.24 -10.42
N ASP A 647 -29.54 -22.65 -9.17
CA ASP A 647 -28.43 -23.50 -8.70
C ASP A 647 -27.02 -22.93 -8.99
N ASN A 648 -26.89 -21.60 -9.06
CA ASN A 648 -25.65 -20.90 -9.45
C ASN A 648 -25.14 -21.24 -10.87
N THR A 649 -25.96 -21.77 -11.77
CA THR A 649 -25.50 -22.25 -13.10
C THR A 649 -25.65 -21.25 -14.24
N ARG A 650 -26.27 -20.09 -14.01
CA ARG A 650 -26.68 -19.13 -15.06
C ARG A 650 -26.00 -17.76 -14.93
N SER A 651 -25.77 -17.13 -16.07
CA SER A 651 -25.20 -15.77 -16.17
C SER A 651 -26.25 -14.72 -16.53
N LEU A 652 -26.06 -13.48 -16.08
CA LEU A 652 -26.98 -12.37 -16.29
C LEU A 652 -26.60 -11.57 -17.55
N HIS A 653 -27.60 -11.19 -18.36
CA HIS A 653 -27.42 -10.40 -19.59
C HIS A 653 -28.19 -9.07 -19.52
N PRO A 654 -27.69 -7.98 -20.14
CA PRO A 654 -28.40 -6.71 -20.17
C PRO A 654 -29.32 -6.56 -21.38
N GLU A 655 -30.54 -7.06 -21.27
CA GLU A 655 -31.59 -6.80 -22.27
C GLU A 655 -32.50 -5.62 -21.85
N PHE A 656 -33.24 -5.05 -22.81
CA PHE A 656 -34.09 -3.86 -22.64
C PHE A 656 -35.19 -4.03 -21.57
N ALA A 657 -35.57 -5.27 -21.26
CA ALA A 657 -36.33 -5.66 -20.08
C ALA A 657 -35.47 -6.66 -19.28
N PRO A 658 -34.98 -6.33 -18.08
CA PRO A 658 -33.86 -7.05 -17.45
C PRO A 658 -34.26 -8.40 -16.82
N ILE A 659 -34.72 -9.38 -17.60
CA ILE A 659 -35.02 -10.76 -17.16
C ILE A 659 -34.82 -11.78 -18.31
N LEU A 660 -33.90 -11.66 -19.27
CA LEU A 660 -33.79 -12.71 -20.31
C LEU A 660 -32.31 -12.98 -20.66
N PHE A 661 -31.92 -14.26 -20.56
CA PHE A 661 -30.55 -14.74 -20.45
C PHE A 661 -29.86 -14.89 -21.81
N SER A 662 -28.59 -14.49 -21.92
CA SER A 662 -27.70 -15.00 -22.97
C SER A 662 -26.91 -16.19 -22.43
N SER A 663 -26.73 -17.20 -23.26
CA SER A 663 -25.84 -18.33 -22.98
C SER A 663 -24.78 -18.39 -24.06
N SER A 664 -23.51 -18.61 -23.71
CA SER A 664 -22.67 -19.28 -24.70
C SER A 664 -23.27 -20.65 -24.95
N MET A 665 -23.54 -21.00 -26.20
CA MET A 665 -23.94 -22.36 -26.58
C MET A 665 -22.84 -23.40 -26.28
N VAL A 666 -21.67 -22.95 -25.82
CA VAL A 666 -20.52 -23.78 -25.48
C VAL A 666 -20.26 -23.66 -23.97
N SER A 667 -20.46 -24.76 -23.25
CA SER A 667 -20.00 -24.90 -21.87
C SER A 667 -18.47 -24.78 -21.82
N SER A 668 -17.92 -23.91 -20.97
CA SER A 668 -16.48 -23.88 -20.75
C SER A 668 -16.05 -25.16 -20.00
N PHE A 669 -15.19 -25.96 -20.64
CA PHE A 669 -14.82 -27.31 -20.18
C PHE A 669 -14.12 -27.40 -18.79
N PRO A 670 -13.68 -26.29 -18.14
CA PRO A 670 -13.30 -26.33 -16.72
C PRO A 670 -14.26 -25.60 -15.77
N CYS A 671 -15.32 -24.93 -16.27
CA CYS A 671 -16.23 -24.17 -15.42
C CYS A 671 -17.31 -25.05 -14.78
N PRO A 672 -17.45 -25.08 -13.44
CA PRO A 672 -18.60 -25.71 -12.81
C PRO A 672 -19.87 -24.89 -13.13
N GLY A 673 -20.77 -25.44 -13.95
CA GLY A 673 -22.01 -24.79 -14.38
C GLY A 673 -22.18 -24.85 -15.90
N LEU A 674 -23.40 -25.11 -16.36
CA LEU A 674 -23.66 -25.42 -17.77
C LEU A 674 -23.49 -24.21 -18.73
N TRP A 675 -23.56 -22.97 -18.25
CA TRP A 675 -23.78 -21.79 -19.10
C TRP A 675 -22.76 -20.64 -18.97
N ARG A 676 -21.58 -20.88 -18.37
CA ARG A 676 -20.53 -19.85 -18.22
C ARG A 676 -19.45 -19.97 -19.29
N SER A 677 -19.01 -18.82 -19.81
CA SER A 677 -18.07 -18.79 -20.93
C SER A 677 -17.19 -17.54 -21.01
N PRO A 678 -16.49 -17.14 -19.94
CA PRO A 678 -15.75 -15.87 -19.93
C PRO A 678 -14.86 -15.71 -21.16
N GLY A 679 -14.95 -14.56 -21.83
CA GLY A 679 -14.14 -14.24 -23.00
C GLY A 679 -14.55 -14.90 -24.32
N VAL A 680 -15.64 -15.69 -24.34
CA VAL A 680 -16.20 -16.35 -25.54
C VAL A 680 -17.39 -15.56 -26.10
N GLU A 681 -17.65 -15.68 -27.40
CA GLU A 681 -18.83 -15.10 -28.06
C GLU A 681 -20.15 -15.56 -27.41
N LYS A 682 -21.10 -14.63 -27.24
CA LYS A 682 -22.38 -14.88 -26.56
C LYS A 682 -23.52 -14.99 -27.56
N ILE A 683 -24.43 -15.94 -27.34
CA ILE A 683 -25.64 -16.13 -28.16
C ILE A 683 -26.87 -16.13 -27.22
N SER A 684 -28.00 -15.59 -27.66
CA SER A 684 -29.23 -15.66 -26.87
C SER A 684 -29.82 -17.09 -26.90
N SER A 685 -30.07 -17.69 -25.74
CA SER A 685 -30.90 -18.90 -25.64
C SER A 685 -32.38 -18.57 -25.69
N LEU A 686 -33.22 -19.50 -26.15
CA LEU A 686 -34.67 -19.35 -26.06
C LEU A 686 -35.14 -19.63 -24.62
N GLU A 687 -35.95 -18.76 -24.06
CA GLU A 687 -36.72 -18.97 -22.83
C GLU A 687 -38.20 -18.64 -23.07
N ILE A 688 -39.08 -19.34 -22.36
CA ILE A 688 -40.54 -19.18 -22.43
C ILE A 688 -41.07 -19.05 -20.99
N VAL A 689 -41.93 -18.07 -20.74
CA VAL A 689 -42.57 -17.86 -19.43
C VAL A 689 -44.08 -17.75 -19.58
N LYS A 690 -44.83 -18.31 -18.62
CA LYS A 690 -46.28 -18.12 -18.53
C LYS A 690 -46.61 -16.73 -17.95
N LEU A 691 -47.53 -16.01 -18.58
CA LEU A 691 -47.98 -14.69 -18.12
C LEU A 691 -48.97 -14.86 -16.95
N ARG A 692 -48.77 -14.13 -15.85
CA ARG A 692 -49.61 -14.27 -14.63
C ARG A 692 -51.01 -13.65 -14.79
N ASP A 693 -51.13 -12.55 -15.53
CA ASP A 693 -52.35 -11.74 -15.62
C ASP A 693 -53.10 -11.89 -16.96
N GLN A 694 -52.60 -12.74 -17.87
CA GLN A 694 -53.18 -13.01 -19.19
C GLN A 694 -53.15 -14.51 -19.48
N VAL A 695 -54.13 -15.00 -20.23
CA VAL A 695 -54.05 -16.33 -20.84
C VAL A 695 -52.98 -16.25 -21.93
N GLY A 696 -51.75 -16.69 -21.64
CA GLY A 696 -50.66 -16.73 -22.62
C GLY A 696 -49.25 -16.91 -22.08
N TYR A 697 -48.31 -17.01 -23.02
CA TYR A 697 -46.89 -17.22 -22.80
C TYR A 697 -46.08 -16.15 -23.54
N LEU A 698 -44.92 -15.82 -23.00
CA LEU A 698 -43.95 -14.90 -23.58
C LEU A 698 -42.63 -15.63 -23.80
N ALA A 699 -42.10 -15.56 -25.02
CA ALA A 699 -40.77 -15.97 -25.39
C ALA A 699 -39.84 -14.76 -25.53
N ASN A 700 -38.54 -14.95 -25.36
CA ASN A 700 -37.54 -13.90 -25.61
C ASN A 700 -37.04 -13.84 -27.06
N SER A 701 -37.37 -14.84 -27.85
CA SER A 701 -37.04 -14.93 -29.27
C SER A 701 -38.23 -15.56 -30.02
N PRO A 702 -38.46 -15.20 -31.30
CA PRO A 702 -39.44 -15.88 -32.13
C PRO A 702 -39.22 -17.40 -32.14
N LEU A 703 -40.30 -18.17 -31.94
CA LEU A 703 -40.25 -19.61 -31.69
C LEU A 703 -40.00 -20.49 -32.92
N GLY A 704 -40.24 -19.97 -34.13
CA GLY A 704 -40.14 -20.75 -35.37
C GLY A 704 -41.03 -22.01 -35.39
N ASN A 705 -40.69 -22.98 -36.26
CA ASN A 705 -41.49 -24.21 -36.49
C ASN A 705 -40.86 -25.49 -35.91
N VAL A 706 -39.76 -25.39 -35.15
CA VAL A 706 -38.93 -26.56 -34.79
C VAL A 706 -39.16 -27.05 -33.35
N GLY A 707 -39.98 -26.35 -32.57
CA GLY A 707 -40.31 -26.71 -31.19
C GLY A 707 -41.48 -27.70 -31.07
N SER A 708 -41.47 -28.50 -30.00
CA SER A 708 -42.63 -29.30 -29.58
C SER A 708 -43.29 -28.70 -28.35
N PHE A 709 -44.61 -28.52 -28.45
CA PHE A 709 -45.47 -27.95 -27.44
C PHE A 709 -46.49 -29.02 -27.06
N LEU A 710 -46.44 -29.48 -25.82
CA LEU A 710 -47.31 -30.55 -25.33
C LEU A 710 -48.10 -30.03 -24.12
N PHE A 711 -49.31 -30.52 -23.94
CA PHE A 711 -50.15 -30.26 -22.77
C PHE A 711 -50.61 -31.58 -22.18
N GLY A 712 -50.54 -31.71 -20.86
CA GLY A 712 -50.85 -32.99 -20.23
C GLY A 712 -50.26 -33.18 -18.85
N ASN A 713 -50.24 -34.44 -18.44
CA ASN A 713 -49.27 -34.97 -17.48
C ASN A 713 -48.35 -35.95 -18.24
N GLN A 714 -47.25 -36.41 -17.65
CA GLN A 714 -46.32 -37.27 -18.41
C GLN A 714 -46.91 -38.63 -18.81
N ARG A 715 -48.00 -39.07 -18.18
CA ARG A 715 -48.76 -40.27 -18.57
C ARG A 715 -49.51 -40.05 -19.88
N GLN A 716 -50.02 -38.83 -20.11
CA GLN A 716 -50.73 -38.46 -21.32
C GLN A 716 -50.34 -37.04 -21.76
N LYS A 717 -49.49 -36.96 -22.79
CA LYS A 717 -49.09 -35.69 -23.42
C LYS A 717 -49.76 -35.56 -24.78
N LEU A 718 -50.41 -34.43 -25.01
CA LEU A 718 -51.06 -34.11 -26.28
C LEU A 718 -50.31 -32.96 -26.95
N PRO A 719 -49.92 -33.07 -28.23
CA PRO A 719 -49.33 -31.96 -28.96
C PRO A 719 -50.36 -30.86 -29.18
N ILE A 720 -49.98 -29.62 -28.85
CA ILE A 720 -50.84 -28.44 -28.93
C ILE A 720 -50.24 -27.42 -29.89
N PRO A 721 -51.02 -26.88 -30.86
CA PRO A 721 -50.55 -25.79 -31.68
C PRO A 721 -50.49 -24.48 -30.89
N ILE A 722 -49.51 -23.63 -31.23
CA ILE A 722 -49.42 -22.28 -30.70
C ILE A 722 -50.31 -21.32 -31.51
N LEU A 723 -51.00 -20.43 -30.81
CA LEU A 723 -51.75 -19.31 -31.37
C LEU A 723 -50.93 -18.04 -31.14
N PRO A 724 -50.21 -17.51 -32.14
CA PRO A 724 -49.36 -16.33 -31.96
C PRO A 724 -50.24 -15.10 -31.69
N LEU A 725 -49.87 -14.34 -30.66
CA LEU A 725 -50.46 -13.04 -30.32
C LEU A 725 -49.55 -11.89 -30.80
N SER A 726 -48.23 -12.07 -30.74
CA SER A 726 -47.19 -11.21 -31.31
C SER A 726 -45.94 -12.04 -31.63
N ASP A 727 -44.86 -11.40 -32.10
CA ASP A 727 -43.58 -12.10 -32.40
C ASP A 727 -43.00 -12.86 -31.21
N LEU A 728 -43.33 -12.40 -29.99
CA LEU A 728 -42.81 -12.94 -28.73
C LEU A 728 -43.91 -13.52 -27.83
N GLN A 729 -45.19 -13.18 -28.05
CA GLN A 729 -46.30 -13.68 -27.22
C GLN A 729 -47.18 -14.67 -27.98
N PHE A 730 -47.62 -15.72 -27.31
CA PHE A 730 -48.44 -16.75 -27.91
C PHE A 730 -49.30 -17.47 -26.87
N ASN A 731 -50.38 -18.10 -27.32
CA ASN A 731 -51.25 -18.96 -26.52
C ASN A 731 -51.14 -20.40 -26.98
N LEU A 732 -51.61 -21.33 -26.16
CA LEU A 732 -51.82 -22.72 -26.55
C LEU A 732 -53.27 -22.93 -26.96
N ASP A 733 -53.51 -23.56 -28.12
CA ASP A 733 -54.86 -23.91 -28.56
C ASP A 733 -55.38 -25.15 -27.82
N LEU A 734 -56.14 -24.93 -26.76
CA LEU A 734 -56.69 -26.00 -25.93
C LEU A 734 -58.08 -26.48 -26.39
N THR A 735 -58.60 -26.01 -27.53
CA THR A 735 -60.00 -26.26 -27.95
C THR A 735 -60.34 -27.73 -28.16
N ASN A 736 -59.36 -28.55 -28.57
CA ASN A 736 -59.53 -29.99 -28.83
C ASN A 736 -58.89 -30.89 -27.77
N VAL A 737 -58.48 -30.32 -26.63
CA VAL A 737 -57.91 -31.10 -25.53
C VAL A 737 -59.05 -31.69 -24.72
N PHE A 738 -59.31 -32.99 -24.89
CA PHE A 738 -60.05 -33.76 -23.89
C PHE A 738 -59.15 -33.82 -22.64
N SER A 739 -59.30 -32.84 -21.75
CA SER A 739 -58.76 -32.96 -20.40
C SER A 739 -59.33 -34.25 -19.83
N GLY A 740 -58.51 -35.08 -19.17
CA GLY A 740 -58.97 -36.27 -18.48
C GLY A 740 -60.00 -35.94 -17.40
N HIS A 741 -59.74 -36.33 -16.16
CA HIS A 741 -60.66 -35.96 -15.09
C HIS A 741 -60.57 -34.45 -14.81
N SER A 742 -61.70 -33.79 -14.57
CA SER A 742 -61.78 -32.34 -14.31
C SER A 742 -61.02 -31.90 -13.06
N GLU A 743 -60.59 -32.83 -12.23
CA GLU A 743 -59.86 -32.60 -10.98
C GLU A 743 -58.35 -32.87 -11.12
N GLU A 744 -57.89 -33.28 -12.31
CA GLU A 744 -56.50 -33.63 -12.54
C GLU A 744 -55.59 -32.40 -12.64
N GLN A 745 -54.40 -32.52 -12.04
CA GLN A 745 -53.33 -31.55 -12.16
C GLN A 745 -52.66 -31.65 -13.55
N MET A 746 -52.59 -30.55 -14.29
CA MET A 746 -52.13 -30.52 -15.69
C MET A 746 -51.05 -29.47 -15.92
N TYR A 747 -50.11 -29.80 -16.82
CA TYR A 747 -48.95 -28.97 -17.14
C TYR A 747 -48.83 -28.72 -18.66
N SER A 748 -48.26 -27.58 -19.02
CA SER A 748 -47.73 -27.32 -20.35
C SER A 748 -46.25 -27.74 -20.39
N TYR A 749 -45.79 -28.31 -21.49
CA TYR A 749 -44.41 -28.76 -21.70
C TYR A 749 -43.87 -28.18 -23.00
N PHE A 750 -42.68 -27.59 -22.92
CA PHE A 750 -42.02 -26.92 -24.04
C PHE A 750 -40.66 -27.54 -24.30
N SER A 751 -40.37 -27.80 -25.58
CA SER A 751 -39.06 -28.23 -26.04
C SER A 751 -38.73 -27.56 -27.39
N HIS A 752 -37.49 -27.10 -27.54
CA HIS A 752 -37.00 -26.42 -28.74
C HIS A 752 -35.49 -26.61 -28.83
N PRO A 753 -34.86 -26.68 -30.02
CA PRO A 753 -33.40 -26.83 -30.14
C PRO A 753 -32.58 -25.73 -29.42
N ASN A 754 -33.12 -24.52 -29.36
CA ASN A 754 -32.50 -23.37 -28.69
C ASN A 754 -32.90 -23.22 -27.21
N LEU A 755 -33.78 -24.09 -26.68
CA LEU A 755 -34.11 -24.10 -25.25
C LEU A 755 -32.99 -24.79 -24.48
N ILE A 756 -32.46 -24.10 -23.47
CA ILE A 756 -31.42 -24.59 -22.55
C ILE A 756 -31.84 -25.89 -21.86
N LYS A 757 -33.10 -25.95 -21.42
CA LYS A 757 -33.74 -27.13 -20.85
C LYS A 757 -35.21 -27.14 -21.25
N PRO A 758 -35.84 -28.33 -21.38
CA PRO A 758 -37.29 -28.40 -21.44
C PRO A 758 -37.88 -27.74 -20.18
N ILE A 759 -38.93 -26.97 -20.36
CA ILE A 759 -39.64 -26.32 -19.25
C ILE A 759 -41.10 -26.76 -19.24
N GLY A 760 -41.74 -26.69 -18.07
CA GLY A 760 -43.18 -26.83 -18.00
C GLY A 760 -43.82 -25.98 -16.92
N PHE A 761 -45.02 -25.49 -17.19
CA PHE A 761 -45.80 -24.66 -16.27
C PHE A 761 -47.06 -25.37 -15.82
N LEU A 762 -47.50 -25.07 -14.59
CA LEU A 762 -48.77 -25.56 -14.10
C LEU A 762 -49.90 -24.80 -14.78
N GLU A 763 -50.78 -25.55 -15.45
CA GLU A 763 -51.96 -25.02 -16.12
C GLU A 763 -53.20 -25.13 -15.26
N LYS A 764 -53.26 -26.19 -14.43
CA LYS A 764 -54.41 -26.49 -13.61
C LYS A 764 -54.01 -27.21 -12.32
N LYS A 765 -54.52 -26.71 -11.18
CA LYS A 765 -54.42 -27.35 -9.86
C LYS A 765 -55.56 -28.36 -9.65
N GLY A 766 -55.27 -29.45 -8.94
CA GLY A 766 -56.31 -30.34 -8.44
C GLY A 766 -57.04 -29.77 -7.21
N PRO A 767 -58.14 -30.41 -6.77
CA PRO A 767 -58.98 -29.92 -5.68
C PRO A 767 -58.32 -29.96 -4.29
N ILE A 768 -57.46 -30.95 -4.04
CA ILE A 768 -56.70 -31.10 -2.79
C ILE A 768 -55.25 -30.72 -3.02
N GLN A 769 -54.68 -29.91 -2.14
CA GLN A 769 -53.30 -29.44 -2.23
C GLN A 769 -52.46 -29.96 -1.05
N ILE A 770 -51.24 -30.40 -1.33
CA ILE A 770 -50.22 -30.67 -0.31
C ILE A 770 -49.64 -29.34 0.16
N GLU A 771 -49.78 -29.03 1.44
CA GLU A 771 -49.35 -27.75 2.02
C GLU A 771 -48.13 -27.87 2.89
N ALA A 772 -47.92 -29.02 3.54
CA ALA A 772 -46.71 -29.23 4.32
C ALA A 772 -46.33 -30.69 4.40
N ILE A 773 -45.03 -30.91 4.60
CA ILE A 773 -44.43 -32.24 4.68
C ILE A 773 -43.39 -32.21 5.79
N TYR A 774 -43.48 -33.17 6.70
CA TYR A 774 -42.48 -33.41 7.71
C TYR A 774 -41.84 -34.78 7.49
N PRO A 775 -40.71 -34.82 6.75
CA PRO A 775 -39.93 -36.04 6.61
C PRO A 775 -39.12 -36.27 7.89
N ASN A 776 -39.18 -37.47 8.45
CA ASN A 776 -38.46 -37.81 9.68
C ASN A 776 -37.88 -39.23 9.60
N PRO A 777 -36.79 -39.41 8.82
CA PRO A 777 -36.21 -40.73 8.61
C PRO A 777 -35.63 -41.35 9.89
N PHE A 778 -35.36 -40.56 10.93
CA PHE A 778 -34.83 -41.04 12.23
C PHE A 778 -35.93 -41.55 13.17
N LEU A 779 -37.13 -40.97 13.09
CA LEU A 779 -38.33 -41.35 13.82
C LEU A 779 -39.48 -41.43 12.81
N SER A 780 -39.47 -42.47 11.97
CA SER A 780 -40.45 -42.65 10.89
C SER A 780 -41.90 -42.71 11.37
N GLN A 781 -42.08 -43.02 12.65
CA GLN A 781 -43.36 -43.03 13.37
C GLN A 781 -43.91 -41.61 13.62
N ASN A 782 -43.10 -40.58 13.40
CA ASN A 782 -43.45 -39.17 13.58
C ASN A 782 -43.30 -38.40 12.25
N GLU A 783 -43.83 -38.99 11.18
CA GLU A 783 -43.91 -38.41 9.84
C GLU A 783 -45.33 -38.03 9.53
N TRP A 784 -45.49 -36.90 8.82
CA TRP A 784 -46.80 -36.46 8.42
C TRP A 784 -46.79 -35.59 7.16
N VAL A 785 -47.94 -35.59 6.50
CA VAL A 785 -48.24 -34.75 5.34
C VAL A 785 -49.52 -34.00 5.63
N TYR A 786 -49.47 -32.68 5.49
CA TYR A 786 -50.62 -31.80 5.67
C TYR A 786 -51.23 -31.47 4.31
N VAL A 787 -52.51 -31.79 4.14
CA VAL A 787 -53.26 -31.55 2.89
C VAL A 787 -54.50 -30.73 3.16
N CYS A 788 -54.85 -29.85 2.24
CA CYS A 788 -56.03 -28.99 2.38
C CYS A 788 -56.91 -29.04 1.14
N ASN A 789 -58.23 -29.00 1.36
CA ASN A 789 -59.19 -28.86 0.29
C ASN A 789 -59.32 -27.39 -0.11
N ARG A 790 -58.82 -27.06 -1.30
CA ARG A 790 -58.87 -25.72 -1.87
C ARG A 790 -60.00 -25.56 -2.89
N SER A 791 -60.80 -26.60 -3.10
CA SER A 791 -61.96 -26.59 -3.97
C SER A 791 -63.23 -26.08 -3.24
N GLY A 792 -64.28 -25.80 -4.02
CA GLY A 792 -65.61 -25.44 -3.49
C GLY A 792 -66.48 -26.64 -3.10
N ASN A 793 -66.01 -27.87 -3.32
CA ASN A 793 -66.76 -29.11 -3.05
C ASN A 793 -66.09 -29.92 -1.95
N SER A 794 -66.85 -30.75 -1.23
CA SER A 794 -66.26 -31.71 -0.29
C SER A 794 -65.61 -32.87 -1.04
N GLU A 795 -64.45 -33.32 -0.57
CA GLU A 795 -63.66 -34.39 -1.19
C GLU A 795 -63.47 -35.54 -0.21
N ASP A 796 -63.77 -36.77 -0.62
CA ASP A 796 -63.56 -37.95 0.22
C ASP A 796 -62.17 -38.55 0.02
N LEU A 797 -61.30 -38.38 1.02
CA LEU A 797 -59.93 -38.90 1.00
C LEU A 797 -59.85 -40.42 1.01
N SER A 798 -60.94 -41.16 1.30
CA SER A 798 -60.94 -42.63 1.17
C SER A 798 -60.74 -43.11 -0.27
N SER A 799 -61.04 -42.24 -1.24
CA SER A 799 -60.80 -42.49 -2.67
C SER A 799 -59.39 -42.12 -3.11
N TYR A 800 -58.54 -41.64 -2.21
CA TYR A 800 -57.22 -41.11 -2.50
C TYR A 800 -56.10 -42.09 -2.11
N LEU A 801 -54.99 -41.92 -2.81
CA LEU A 801 -53.73 -42.64 -2.69
C LEU A 801 -52.63 -41.63 -2.40
N ILE A 802 -51.68 -42.02 -1.57
CA ILE A 802 -50.41 -41.31 -1.43
C ILE A 802 -49.29 -42.16 -2.03
N GLU A 803 -48.41 -41.53 -2.79
CA GLU A 803 -47.34 -42.18 -3.56
C GLU A 803 -46.02 -41.45 -3.33
N ASP A 804 -44.97 -42.18 -2.98
CA ASP A 804 -43.60 -41.68 -2.86
C ASP A 804 -42.74 -42.10 -4.08
N GLU A 805 -41.42 -42.21 -3.92
CA GLU A 805 -40.55 -42.66 -5.01
C GLU A 805 -40.78 -44.12 -5.42
N THR A 806 -41.14 -45.00 -4.47
CA THR A 806 -41.09 -46.46 -4.65
C THR A 806 -42.38 -47.20 -4.29
N SER A 807 -43.28 -46.56 -3.55
CA SER A 807 -44.44 -47.14 -2.88
C SER A 807 -45.71 -46.33 -3.11
N THR A 808 -46.86 -46.95 -2.89
CA THR A 808 -48.18 -46.30 -3.02
C THR A 808 -49.15 -46.94 -2.04
N ASP A 809 -49.81 -46.12 -1.22
CA ASP A 809 -50.76 -46.58 -0.20
C ASP A 809 -52.11 -45.90 -0.30
N ASP A 810 -53.15 -46.66 0.09
CA ASP A 810 -54.52 -46.16 0.26
C ASP A 810 -54.68 -45.35 1.53
N LEU A 811 -55.45 -44.25 1.45
CA LEU A 811 -55.80 -43.41 2.58
C LEU A 811 -57.08 -43.88 3.26
N VAL A 812 -57.06 -43.96 4.59
CA VAL A 812 -58.21 -44.34 5.42
C VAL A 812 -58.29 -43.47 6.66
N SER A 813 -59.48 -43.38 7.28
CA SER A 813 -59.61 -42.66 8.55
C SER A 813 -58.80 -43.36 9.64
N TYR A 814 -58.20 -42.59 10.55
CA TYR A 814 -57.38 -43.16 11.63
C TYR A 814 -58.13 -44.22 12.45
N GLN A 815 -59.40 -43.96 12.78
CA GLN A 815 -60.21 -44.86 13.61
C GLN A 815 -60.55 -46.18 12.90
N SER A 816 -60.49 -46.25 11.57
CA SER A 816 -60.71 -47.50 10.84
C SER A 816 -59.62 -48.55 11.14
N ARG A 817 -58.37 -48.11 11.36
CA ARG A 817 -57.25 -48.98 11.76
C ARG A 817 -57.14 -49.10 13.28
N PHE A 818 -57.51 -48.06 14.01
CA PHE A 818 -57.45 -48.01 15.47
C PHE A 818 -58.82 -47.67 16.09
N PRO A 819 -59.77 -48.63 16.17
CA PRO A 819 -61.14 -48.37 16.62
C PRO A 819 -61.27 -47.69 17.99
N ASN A 820 -60.31 -47.98 18.89
CA ASN A 820 -60.26 -47.47 20.26
C ASN A 820 -59.17 -46.40 20.46
N GLY A 821 -58.52 -45.93 19.40
CA GLY A 821 -57.45 -44.93 19.48
C GLY A 821 -58.02 -43.52 19.60
N THR A 822 -57.60 -42.78 20.61
CA THR A 822 -57.87 -41.34 20.77
C THR A 822 -56.55 -40.56 20.62
N PRO A 823 -56.07 -40.38 19.39
CA PRO A 823 -54.80 -39.72 19.12
C PRO A 823 -54.86 -38.26 19.57
N THR A 824 -53.79 -37.81 20.20
CA THR A 824 -53.58 -36.41 20.57
C THR A 824 -52.21 -35.97 20.06
N GLY A 825 -52.12 -34.75 19.54
CA GLY A 825 -50.80 -34.17 19.24
C GLY A 825 -50.06 -33.82 20.54
N LYS A 826 -48.74 -33.62 20.45
CA LYS A 826 -47.86 -33.21 21.58
C LYS A 826 -48.38 -31.99 22.38
N ASN A 827 -49.22 -31.15 21.75
CA ASN A 827 -49.87 -29.97 22.35
C ASN A 827 -51.33 -30.17 22.84
N GLY A 828 -51.84 -31.42 22.90
CA GLY A 828 -53.11 -31.75 23.57
C GLY A 828 -54.43 -31.44 22.85
N LYS A 829 -54.39 -31.04 21.57
CA LYS A 829 -55.59 -30.80 20.74
C LYS A 829 -56.07 -32.10 20.07
N GLY A 830 -57.39 -32.33 20.03
CA GLY A 830 -58.01 -33.52 19.40
C GLY A 830 -58.21 -33.39 17.88
N PHE A 831 -58.54 -34.50 17.21
CA PHE A 831 -58.81 -34.58 15.75
C PHE A 831 -60.17 -35.18 15.45
N ILE A 832 -60.67 -34.96 14.23
CA ILE A 832 -61.73 -35.80 13.65
C ILE A 832 -61.09 -37.07 13.08
N THR A 833 -61.27 -38.21 13.74
CA THR A 833 -60.57 -39.47 13.41
C THR A 833 -61.43 -40.51 12.71
N ASN A 834 -62.74 -40.29 12.62
CA ASN A 834 -63.72 -41.27 12.14
C ASN A 834 -64.20 -41.03 10.69
N ASP A 835 -63.74 -39.96 10.05
CA ASP A 835 -64.29 -39.46 8.79
C ASP A 835 -63.18 -39.02 7.83
N THR A 836 -63.28 -39.43 6.56
CA THR A 836 -62.35 -39.11 5.46
C THR A 836 -62.83 -37.96 4.55
N VAL A 837 -64.09 -37.52 4.68
CA VAL A 837 -64.72 -36.49 3.83
C VAL A 837 -64.28 -35.07 4.14
N LEU A 838 -63.24 -34.55 3.49
CA LEU A 838 -62.69 -33.22 3.71
C LEU A 838 -63.56 -32.09 3.12
N PRO A 839 -64.23 -31.24 3.94
CA PRO A 839 -65.05 -30.14 3.43
C PRO A 839 -64.20 -29.01 2.79
N PRO A 840 -64.82 -28.09 2.02
CA PRO A 840 -64.13 -26.93 1.46
C PRO A 840 -63.36 -26.13 2.51
N SER A 841 -62.13 -25.72 2.19
CA SER A 841 -61.23 -24.95 3.07
C SER A 841 -60.87 -25.63 4.40
N LYS A 842 -61.07 -26.95 4.52
CA LYS A 842 -60.61 -27.76 5.65
C LYS A 842 -59.41 -28.59 5.27
N CYS A 843 -58.65 -29.00 6.28
CA CYS A 843 -57.39 -29.72 6.10
C CYS A 843 -57.38 -31.05 6.85
N ALA A 844 -56.44 -31.89 6.46
CA ALA A 844 -56.23 -33.21 7.01
C ALA A 844 -54.74 -33.46 7.19
N TRP A 845 -54.42 -34.19 8.26
CA TRP A 845 -53.09 -34.72 8.52
C TRP A 845 -53.08 -36.17 8.10
N ILE A 846 -52.16 -36.53 7.21
CA ILE A 846 -51.87 -37.92 6.85
C ILE A 846 -50.66 -38.34 7.66
N VAL A 847 -50.82 -39.30 8.55
CA VAL A 847 -49.80 -39.69 9.53
C VAL A 847 -49.45 -41.17 9.45
N ASP A 848 -48.25 -41.51 9.92
CA ASP A 848 -47.88 -42.91 10.14
C ASP A 848 -48.88 -43.58 11.10
N PRO A 849 -49.40 -44.75 10.75
CA PRO A 849 -50.39 -45.43 11.59
C PRO A 849 -49.83 -45.97 12.90
N ASP A 850 -48.56 -46.36 12.97
CA ASP A 850 -47.99 -46.98 14.18
C ASP A 850 -47.47 -45.91 15.17
N GLY A 851 -47.39 -44.65 14.72
CA GLY A 851 -47.05 -43.46 15.46
C GLY A 851 -47.97 -43.14 16.64
N LYS A 852 -47.38 -42.56 17.68
CA LYS A 852 -48.06 -41.95 18.83
C LYS A 852 -47.36 -40.64 19.16
N ASP A 853 -48.12 -39.63 19.58
CA ASP A 853 -47.62 -38.31 19.98
C ASP A 853 -46.93 -37.51 18.86
N TRP A 854 -47.56 -37.41 17.69
CA TRP A 854 -46.99 -36.66 16.56
C TRP A 854 -46.64 -35.21 16.95
N TYR A 855 -45.48 -34.77 16.48
CA TYR A 855 -45.10 -33.36 16.53
C TYR A 855 -45.95 -32.60 15.53
N LEU A 856 -46.93 -31.85 16.03
CA LEU A 856 -47.82 -31.05 15.20
C LEU A 856 -47.60 -29.58 15.55
N PRO A 857 -47.15 -28.77 14.59
CA PRO A 857 -46.95 -27.34 14.80
C PRO A 857 -48.22 -26.63 15.32
N ILE A 858 -48.04 -25.41 15.82
CA ILE A 858 -49.07 -24.65 16.57
C ILE A 858 -50.38 -24.41 15.78
N PHE A 859 -50.32 -24.43 14.44
CA PHE A 859 -51.44 -24.16 13.54
C PHE A 859 -52.48 -25.30 13.41
N HIS A 860 -52.27 -26.44 14.07
CA HIS A 860 -53.27 -27.51 14.13
C HIS A 860 -54.63 -27.03 14.70
N SER A 861 -55.73 -27.44 14.04
CA SER A 861 -57.13 -27.18 14.42
C SER A 861 -57.87 -28.45 14.82
N GLU A 862 -58.74 -28.39 15.84
CA GLU A 862 -59.62 -29.53 16.21
C GLU A 862 -60.61 -29.95 15.11
N SER A 863 -60.77 -29.11 14.08
CA SER A 863 -61.56 -29.44 12.89
C SER A 863 -60.77 -30.18 11.81
N ASP A 864 -59.46 -30.37 12.00
CA ASP A 864 -58.62 -31.13 11.09
C ASP A 864 -58.91 -32.62 11.23
N ARG A 865 -58.90 -33.31 10.10
CA ARG A 865 -59.07 -34.77 10.06
C ARG A 865 -57.73 -35.46 10.22
N LEU A 866 -57.74 -36.58 10.95
CA LEU A 866 -56.59 -37.46 11.03
C LEU A 866 -56.80 -38.67 10.12
N ILE A 867 -55.95 -38.76 9.11
CA ILE A 867 -55.96 -39.77 8.07
C ILE A 867 -54.68 -40.59 8.23
N THR A 868 -54.74 -41.87 7.90
CA THR A 868 -53.58 -42.74 7.90
C THR A 868 -53.59 -43.64 6.66
N VAL A 869 -52.55 -44.43 6.51
CA VAL A 869 -52.36 -45.33 5.37
C VAL A 869 -52.71 -46.78 5.72
N VAL A 870 -53.24 -47.52 4.75
CA VAL A 870 -53.58 -48.95 4.91
C VAL A 870 -52.32 -49.79 5.17
N THR A 871 -51.26 -49.52 4.42
CA THR A 871 -49.94 -50.15 4.53
C THR A 871 -48.90 -49.07 4.84
N THR A 872 -47.89 -49.36 5.65
CA THR A 872 -46.88 -48.37 6.09
C THR A 872 -45.79 -48.12 5.04
N GLN A 873 -46.06 -48.37 3.76
CA GLN A 873 -45.02 -48.43 2.74
C GLN A 873 -44.51 -47.04 2.31
N THR A 874 -45.41 -46.05 2.33
CA THR A 874 -45.23 -44.67 1.86
C THR A 874 -45.11 -43.66 3.01
N ILE A 875 -45.80 -43.92 4.12
CA ILE A 875 -45.67 -43.18 5.38
C ILE A 875 -45.44 -44.20 6.49
N GLY A 876 -44.40 -44.00 7.31
CA GLY A 876 -44.01 -44.92 8.38
C GLY A 876 -42.70 -45.65 8.20
N ASN A 877 -42.18 -45.66 6.98
CA ASN A 877 -40.89 -46.25 6.61
C ASN A 877 -39.73 -45.25 6.53
N GLY A 878 -39.98 -43.96 6.80
CA GLY A 878 -38.97 -42.91 6.74
C GLY A 878 -38.99 -42.19 5.39
N ILE A 879 -39.93 -41.26 5.19
CA ILE A 879 -39.91 -40.29 4.08
C ILE A 879 -38.54 -39.63 4.09
N SER A 880 -37.77 -39.88 3.05
CA SER A 880 -36.41 -39.38 2.95
C SER A 880 -36.39 -37.88 2.69
N SER A 881 -35.37 -37.19 3.23
CA SER A 881 -35.15 -35.77 2.94
C SER A 881 -34.94 -35.57 1.43
N GLY A 882 -35.83 -34.81 0.80
CA GLY A 882 -35.79 -34.55 -0.65
C GLY A 882 -36.50 -35.58 -1.53
N GLU A 883 -37.31 -36.47 -0.96
CA GLU A 883 -38.14 -37.42 -1.70
C GLU A 883 -39.34 -36.75 -2.39
N PHE A 884 -39.79 -37.33 -3.52
CA PHE A 884 -41.02 -36.89 -4.20
C PHE A 884 -42.27 -37.43 -3.50
N LEU A 885 -43.31 -36.62 -3.39
CA LEU A 885 -44.58 -37.05 -2.80
C LEU A 885 -45.75 -36.63 -3.69
N GLN A 886 -46.65 -37.57 -3.98
CA GLN A 886 -47.82 -37.36 -4.83
C GLN A 886 -49.09 -37.82 -4.15
N LEU A 887 -50.16 -37.06 -4.35
CA LEU A 887 -51.51 -37.41 -3.95
C LEU A 887 -52.32 -37.70 -5.21
N ARG A 888 -52.92 -38.90 -5.27
CA ARG A 888 -53.70 -39.38 -6.41
C ARG A 888 -55.10 -39.81 -5.99
N LYS A 889 -56.05 -39.83 -6.92
CA LYS A 889 -57.45 -40.26 -6.68
C LYS A 889 -57.81 -41.45 -7.57
N LYS A 890 -58.42 -42.49 -7.00
CA LYS A 890 -58.94 -43.65 -7.73
C LYS A 890 -60.32 -43.31 -8.29
N SER A 891 -60.47 -43.33 -9.61
CA SER A 891 -61.77 -43.18 -10.29
C SER A 891 -61.87 -44.16 -11.45
N ASN A 892 -62.93 -44.97 -11.50
CA ASN A 892 -63.21 -45.91 -12.60
C ASN A 892 -62.03 -46.82 -12.97
N GLY A 893 -61.22 -47.25 -11.99
CA GLY A 893 -60.04 -48.10 -12.22
C GLY A 893 -58.78 -47.35 -12.68
N VAL A 894 -58.80 -46.02 -12.77
CA VAL A 894 -57.67 -45.15 -13.14
C VAL A 894 -57.25 -44.30 -11.94
N SER A 895 -55.93 -44.08 -11.80
CA SER A 895 -55.34 -43.24 -10.75
C SER A 895 -54.98 -41.86 -11.32
N ILE A 896 -55.66 -40.82 -10.83
CA ILE A 896 -55.60 -39.43 -11.31
C ILE A 896 -54.64 -38.64 -10.42
N LEU A 897 -53.76 -37.82 -11.01
CA LEU A 897 -52.86 -36.96 -10.22
C LEU A 897 -53.62 -35.73 -9.70
N ILE A 898 -53.63 -35.51 -8.38
CA ILE A 898 -54.35 -34.39 -7.76
C ILE A 898 -53.40 -33.30 -7.26
N SER A 899 -52.32 -33.69 -6.58
CA SER A 899 -51.28 -32.77 -6.10
C SER A 899 -49.94 -33.47 -6.01
N SER A 900 -48.86 -32.72 -6.08
CA SER A 900 -47.50 -33.24 -5.93
C SER A 900 -46.57 -32.24 -5.25
N PHE A 901 -45.75 -32.71 -4.33
CA PHE A 901 -44.52 -32.05 -3.91
C PHE A 901 -43.36 -32.68 -4.66
N GLY A 902 -42.86 -31.95 -5.65
CA GLY A 902 -41.92 -32.49 -6.63
C GLY A 902 -42.60 -33.58 -7.47
N HIS A 903 -42.72 -33.33 -8.77
CA HIS A 903 -43.40 -34.25 -9.66
C HIS A 903 -42.37 -35.07 -10.44
N LYS A 904 -42.25 -36.37 -10.14
CA LYS A 904 -41.35 -37.30 -10.87
C LYS A 904 -41.66 -37.38 -12.37
N GLU A 905 -42.88 -37.04 -12.77
CA GLU A 905 -43.34 -36.99 -14.15
C GLU A 905 -43.31 -35.54 -14.74
N SER A 906 -42.65 -34.58 -14.09
CA SER A 906 -42.45 -33.21 -14.63
C SER A 906 -41.23 -33.15 -15.56
N ALA A 907 -41.25 -32.25 -16.54
CA ALA A 907 -40.05 -31.90 -17.31
C ALA A 907 -39.07 -31.02 -16.51
N SER A 908 -39.50 -30.54 -15.34
CA SER A 908 -38.70 -29.77 -14.38
C SER A 908 -39.02 -30.32 -12.98
N ASN A 909 -38.52 -31.51 -12.68
CA ASN A 909 -38.63 -32.09 -11.34
C ASN A 909 -37.76 -31.29 -10.35
N PHE A 910 -38.16 -31.26 -9.08
CA PHE A 910 -37.41 -30.57 -8.05
C PHE A 910 -37.45 -31.33 -6.74
N ARG A 911 -36.38 -31.20 -5.96
CA ARG A 911 -36.24 -31.79 -4.62
C ARG A 911 -35.88 -30.67 -3.65
N LYS A 912 -36.31 -30.81 -2.40
CA LYS A 912 -35.91 -29.90 -1.33
C LYS A 912 -35.63 -30.71 -0.07
N THR A 913 -34.39 -30.67 0.39
CA THR A 913 -33.94 -31.39 1.58
C THR A 913 -34.20 -30.57 2.84
N THR A 914 -34.60 -31.25 3.91
CA THR A 914 -34.68 -30.73 5.28
C THR A 914 -33.69 -31.48 6.19
N SER A 915 -33.30 -30.83 7.29
CA SER A 915 -32.57 -31.45 8.39
C SER A 915 -33.54 -32.12 9.37
N THR A 916 -33.01 -32.96 10.27
CA THR A 916 -33.82 -33.58 11.34
C THR A 916 -34.52 -32.52 12.20
N GLY A 917 -35.83 -32.65 12.40
CA GLY A 917 -36.63 -31.68 13.13
C GLY A 917 -37.09 -30.48 12.28
N GLU A 918 -36.90 -30.49 10.96
CA GLU A 918 -37.40 -29.46 10.05
C GLU A 918 -38.52 -29.98 9.15
N TYR A 919 -39.55 -29.15 8.92
CA TYR A 919 -40.64 -29.42 7.98
C TYR A 919 -40.69 -28.38 6.86
N LEU A 920 -41.24 -28.79 5.72
CA LEU A 920 -41.48 -27.93 4.56
C LEU A 920 -42.91 -27.41 4.59
N TRP A 921 -43.07 -26.11 4.34
CA TRP A 921 -44.36 -25.43 4.34
C TRP A 921 -44.57 -24.63 3.05
N LEU A 922 -45.70 -24.80 2.38
CA LEU A 922 -46.05 -24.07 1.18
C LEU A 922 -46.41 -22.62 1.52
N LYS A 923 -45.73 -21.66 0.87
CA LYS A 923 -46.01 -20.23 1.00
C LYS A 923 -47.44 -19.91 0.59
N THR A 924 -48.01 -18.88 1.23
CA THR A 924 -49.36 -18.41 0.91
C THR A 924 -49.46 -18.03 -0.57
N ASN A 925 -50.50 -18.51 -1.25
CA ASN A 925 -50.76 -18.32 -2.70
C ASN A 925 -49.75 -18.95 -3.67
N ALA A 926 -48.78 -19.75 -3.19
CA ALA A 926 -47.83 -20.43 -4.06
C ALA A 926 -48.48 -21.62 -4.80
N GLU A 927 -47.83 -22.05 -5.89
CA GLU A 927 -48.32 -23.16 -6.72
C GLU A 927 -47.79 -24.52 -6.31
N GLY A 928 -46.65 -24.56 -5.60
CA GLY A 928 -46.01 -25.79 -5.16
C GLY A 928 -45.26 -26.50 -6.28
N THR A 929 -44.83 -25.76 -7.30
CA THR A 929 -44.21 -26.29 -8.52
C THR A 929 -42.70 -26.08 -8.54
N THR A 930 -42.16 -25.31 -7.59
CA THR A 930 -40.73 -25.03 -7.44
C THR A 930 -40.28 -25.20 -5.98
N PRO A 931 -38.97 -25.40 -5.70
CA PRO A 931 -38.44 -25.44 -4.34
C PRO A 931 -38.71 -24.17 -3.53
N ASP A 932 -38.77 -23.01 -4.19
CA ASP A 932 -38.93 -21.70 -3.55
C ASP A 932 -40.35 -21.42 -3.09
N ASP A 933 -41.32 -22.18 -3.60
CA ASP A 933 -42.70 -22.16 -3.13
C ASP A 933 -42.81 -22.69 -1.69
N PHE A 934 -41.80 -23.41 -1.21
CA PHE A 934 -41.77 -23.98 0.14
C PHE A 934 -40.80 -23.22 1.05
N GLU A 935 -41.14 -23.07 2.32
CA GLU A 935 -40.28 -22.56 3.40
C GLU A 935 -39.88 -23.69 4.33
N VAL A 936 -38.67 -23.61 4.88
CA VAL A 936 -38.17 -24.59 5.87
C VAL A 936 -38.42 -24.02 7.25
N TYR A 937 -39.14 -24.76 8.07
CA TYR A 937 -39.38 -24.42 9.47
C TYR A 937 -38.75 -25.48 10.35
N ARG A 938 -38.25 -25.08 11.52
CA ARG A 938 -37.66 -26.00 12.50
C ARG A 938 -38.60 -26.16 13.69
N GLU A 939 -38.62 -27.36 14.25
CA GLU A 939 -39.18 -27.64 15.57
C GLU A 939 -38.44 -26.76 16.59
N GLU A 940 -39.07 -25.67 17.03
CA GLU A 940 -38.66 -24.96 18.25
C GLU A 940 -39.14 -25.79 19.44
N ASN A 941 -38.21 -26.14 20.33
CA ASN A 941 -38.43 -26.97 21.52
C ASN A 941 -39.43 -26.37 22.51
#